data_AF-A0A5C7T0C8-F1
#
_entry.id   AF-A0A5C7T0C8-F1
#
_cell.length_a   1.000
_cell.length_b   1.000
_cell.length_c   1.000
_cell.angle_alpha   90.00
_cell.angle_beta   90.00
_cell.angle_gamma   90.00
#
_symmetry.space_group_name_H-M   'P 1'
#
loop_
_entity.id
_entity.type
_entity.pdbx_description
1 polymer ?
#
loop_
_entity_poly.entity_id
_entity_poly.type
_entity_poly.pdbx_seq_one_letter_code
_entity_poly.pdbx_strand_id
1 'polypeptide(L)'
;MKAACSASAVSRSTALRTSGRSRVTTVMPSMISLCTAWGMGYSVERPPNPMVGGGVFIIPTMFARFPFFLRWLGIAALWLAQSAHAVPFEDSMAQRLKACTGCHGAQGRAGADGYYPRLAGKPEGYLYNQLLNIRDGRRHYAPMRALLEPLNDAYLLEIARYFSRLEVPYPAPAAPGVDAKQLLRGRQLATVGDPALELPACAQCHGKALTGAQPHVPGLLGLPRDYLNAQLGGWRTRQRQAHAPDCMAHVAGRLQPQDVAAVTHWLASQPVPQQGKPQASLTPWPAGSKTLRCGSAYPPAAAAPAPAVNDAQVRQGAYLARIGNCASCHTAPQGAPYAGQRGIETPFGVVYSSNITSDVGSGIGAWSADDFWQAMHHGRSRDGRLLSPAFPYTSFSRMPRADTDALLAYLKTVPPVVQPNRAHALRWPLGTQPALALWRSLYFTPQEFVPDSGQSAQWNRGAYLVQGPGHCGECHTPRNVLGAMTGDALSGAVMPVTNWLAPSLRDSKAAGVAGDQEVATARLLRTGLAPHAQAQGPMAEVVQGGTQYLSDADIDAMLVYLGSLVLPTHASPSQAPQPTVRSSAAAKLYQQHCAECHGDQGEGVAGAYPALAGSRAVQSAQANNLIYSVLRGGFAPVTAGNPRPYGMPPFLLTLSDAQVAQVLTHVRQSWGNQASAVDAQQVTLARNRMGR
;
A
#
# COMPACT_ATOMS: atom_id res chain seq x y z
N MET A 1 -62.27 4.30 15.80
CA MET A 1 -63.16 3.14 15.54
C MET A 1 -62.49 1.86 16.04
N LYS A 2 -63.24 0.75 16.13
CA LYS A 2 -62.83 -0.63 16.48
C LYS A 2 -61.54 -1.08 15.74
N ALA A 3 -60.70 -2.04 16.14
CA ALA A 3 -60.52 -2.97 17.31
C ALA A 3 -59.27 -3.86 16.96
N ALA A 4 -58.74 -4.89 17.66
CA ALA A 4 -58.57 -5.40 19.05
C ALA A 4 -57.85 -6.79 18.89
N CYS A 5 -57.31 -7.56 19.85
CA CYS A 5 -56.69 -7.48 21.18
C CYS A 5 -56.14 -8.93 21.48
N SER A 6 -55.20 -9.25 22.38
CA SER A 6 -54.47 -8.51 23.42
C SER A 6 -53.11 -9.18 23.77
N ALA A 7 -52.55 -8.83 24.94
CA ALA A 7 -51.42 -9.43 25.67
C ALA A 7 -51.67 -10.90 26.16
N SER A 8 -50.78 -11.63 26.85
CA SER A 8 -49.78 -11.20 27.86
C SER A 8 -48.61 -12.19 28.12
N ALA A 9 -47.69 -11.83 29.03
CA ALA A 9 -46.42 -12.52 29.32
C ALA A 9 -46.37 -13.16 30.73
N VAL A 10 -45.16 -13.35 31.31
CA VAL A 10 -44.84 -13.83 32.70
C VAL A 10 -44.84 -15.38 32.82
N SER A 11 -43.93 -16.11 33.51
CA SER A 11 -42.84 -15.77 34.46
C SER A 11 -41.59 -16.70 34.43
N ARG A 12 -40.72 -16.49 35.44
CA ARG A 12 -39.62 -17.30 36.01
C ARG A 12 -40.02 -18.78 36.28
N SER A 13 -39.15 -19.76 36.57
CA SER A 13 -37.90 -19.69 37.38
C SER A 13 -36.98 -20.93 37.29
N THR A 14 -35.72 -20.75 37.72
CA THR A 14 -34.78 -21.70 38.36
C THR A 14 -34.87 -23.23 38.14
N ALA A 15 -33.86 -23.75 37.41
CA ALA A 15 -32.86 -24.75 37.85
C ALA A 15 -33.25 -26.04 38.60
N LEU A 16 -32.67 -27.17 38.13
CA LEU A 16 -32.37 -28.34 38.96
C LEU A 16 -31.13 -29.11 38.44
N ARG A 17 -30.37 -29.72 39.36
CA ARG A 17 -29.36 -30.76 39.10
C ARG A 17 -30.10 -32.11 38.83
N THR A 18 -29.54 -33.20 38.29
CA THR A 18 -28.38 -33.97 38.78
C THR A 18 -27.88 -35.05 37.79
N SER A 19 -26.58 -35.37 37.91
CA SER A 19 -25.83 -36.59 37.57
C SER A 19 -26.56 -37.94 37.33
N GLY A 20 -25.99 -38.80 36.46
CA GLY A 20 -26.29 -40.25 36.44
C GLY A 20 -25.46 -41.11 35.47
N ARG A 21 -24.47 -41.87 35.99
CA ARG A 21 -23.62 -42.92 35.35
C ARG A 21 -24.36 -43.83 34.34
N SER A 22 -23.73 -44.37 33.27
CA SER A 22 -22.88 -45.58 33.38
C SER A 22 -22.32 -46.16 32.05
N ARG A 23 -21.06 -46.65 32.07
CA ARG A 23 -20.54 -47.90 31.39
C ARG A 23 -20.48 -47.94 29.82
N VAL A 24 -19.58 -48.68 29.14
CA VAL A 24 -18.44 -49.56 29.53
C VAL A 24 -17.44 -49.80 28.35
N THR A 25 -16.12 -49.92 28.66
CA THR A 25 -14.98 -50.50 27.85
C THR A 25 -14.71 -49.96 26.42
N THR A 26 -13.47 -49.91 25.90
CA THR A 26 -12.38 -50.93 25.87
C THR A 26 -10.99 -50.37 26.23
N VAL A 27 -10.00 -51.25 26.41
CA VAL A 27 -8.76 -51.04 27.20
C VAL A 27 -7.53 -51.59 26.46
N MET A 28 -6.37 -50.92 26.55
CA MET A 28 -5.06 -51.58 26.76
C MET A 28 -3.99 -50.61 27.33
N PRO A 29 -3.00 -51.08 28.15
CA PRO A 29 -2.05 -50.22 28.86
C PRO A 29 -0.56 -50.43 28.52
N SER A 30 0.31 -49.61 29.11
CA SER A 30 1.78 -49.74 29.14
C SER A 30 2.27 -50.76 30.19
N MET A 31 3.53 -51.24 30.10
CA MET A 31 4.49 -51.31 31.25
C MET A 31 5.91 -51.86 30.94
N ILE A 32 6.92 -51.22 31.56
CA ILE A 32 8.14 -51.76 32.24
C ILE A 32 9.19 -52.61 31.47
N SER A 33 10.30 -51.93 31.16
CA SER A 33 11.72 -52.18 31.52
C SER A 33 12.24 -53.55 32.03
N LEU A 34 13.43 -53.96 31.55
CA LEU A 34 14.48 -54.61 32.36
C LEU A 34 15.88 -54.42 31.72
N CYS A 35 16.94 -54.65 32.50
CA CYS A 35 18.32 -54.19 32.19
C CYS A 35 19.31 -55.32 31.88
N THR A 36 20.38 -55.01 31.12
CA THR A 36 21.80 -55.43 31.25
C THR A 36 22.52 -55.33 29.89
N ALA A 37 23.85 -55.26 29.77
CA ALA A 37 24.89 -54.62 30.61
C ALA A 37 26.21 -54.62 29.81
N TRP A 38 27.10 -53.66 30.11
CA TRP A 38 28.57 -53.62 29.97
C TRP A 38 29.05 -52.22 29.57
N GLY A 39 30.23 -51.84 30.02
CA GLY A 39 30.89 -50.58 29.71
C GLY A 39 32.22 -50.48 30.45
N MET A 40 32.95 -49.40 30.24
CA MET A 40 34.04 -48.90 31.10
C MET A 40 34.32 -47.45 30.70
N GLY A 41 34.69 -46.59 31.66
CA GLY A 41 35.14 -45.22 31.38
C GLY A 41 36.66 -45.12 31.32
N TYR A 42 37.20 -43.92 31.13
CA TYR A 42 37.81 -43.16 32.25
C TYR A 42 38.26 -41.75 31.82
N SER A 43 38.31 -40.87 32.82
CA SER A 43 39.16 -39.68 33.02
C SER A 43 39.29 -38.57 31.96
N VAL A 44 39.35 -37.34 32.48
CA VAL A 44 39.75 -36.10 31.80
C VAL A 44 41.24 -35.86 32.08
N GLU A 45 42.02 -35.48 31.06
CA GLU A 45 43.33 -34.85 31.29
C GLU A 45 43.74 -33.92 30.14
N ARG A 46 44.66 -32.97 30.41
CA ARG A 46 45.09 -31.92 29.47
C ARG A 46 46.49 -32.20 28.93
N PRO A 47 46.77 -32.01 27.62
CA PRO A 47 48.14 -31.86 27.12
C PRO A 47 48.69 -30.43 27.35
N PRO A 48 50.01 -30.25 27.53
CA PRO A 48 50.66 -28.95 27.74
C PRO A 48 51.19 -28.30 26.44
N ASN A 49 51.74 -27.08 26.56
CA ASN A 49 52.47 -26.40 25.49
C ASN A 49 53.83 -27.07 25.17
N PRO A 50 54.37 -26.89 23.95
CA PRO A 50 55.57 -27.59 23.48
C PRO A 50 56.89 -26.94 23.91
N MET A 51 57.96 -27.72 23.94
CA MET A 51 59.35 -27.21 23.91
C MET A 51 60.22 -27.90 22.86
N VAL A 52 60.89 -27.05 22.08
CA VAL A 52 62.25 -27.13 21.51
C VAL A 52 62.95 -28.50 21.49
N GLY A 53 63.34 -28.95 20.30
CA GLY A 53 64.34 -30.00 20.09
C GLY A 53 64.60 -30.25 18.61
N GLY A 54 65.81 -29.91 18.12
CA GLY A 54 66.19 -30.10 16.72
C GLY A 54 66.96 -31.42 16.48
N GLY A 55 66.88 -31.95 15.26
CA GLY A 55 67.66 -33.13 14.84
C GLY A 55 67.56 -33.36 13.34
N VAL A 56 68.69 -33.24 12.63
CA VAL A 56 68.79 -33.46 11.18
C VAL A 56 69.34 -34.86 10.92
N PHE A 57 68.69 -35.65 10.08
CA PHE A 57 69.29 -36.81 9.40
C PHE A 57 68.72 -36.97 7.98
N ILE A 58 69.52 -37.54 7.07
CA ILE A 58 69.36 -37.44 5.62
C ILE A 58 69.56 -38.81 4.95
N ILE A 59 68.51 -39.32 4.25
CA ILE A 59 68.55 -40.30 3.14
C ILE A 59 69.02 -41.75 3.55
N PRO A 60 68.65 -42.85 2.85
CA PRO A 60 68.04 -42.97 1.52
C PRO A 60 66.67 -43.66 1.40
N THR A 61 66.18 -43.63 0.16
CA THR A 61 64.96 -44.23 -0.41
C THR A 61 64.90 -45.76 -0.39
N MET A 62 63.71 -46.31 -0.18
CA MET A 62 63.23 -47.51 -0.89
C MET A 62 61.75 -47.36 -1.30
N PHE A 63 61.33 -48.10 -2.33
CA PHE A 63 60.00 -48.01 -2.95
C PHE A 63 58.93 -48.78 -2.16
N ALA A 64 57.75 -48.17 -1.93
CA ALA A 64 56.45 -48.75 -2.34
C ALA A 64 55.23 -47.85 -2.00
N ARG A 65 54.30 -47.74 -2.97
CA ARG A 65 52.83 -47.59 -2.81
C ARG A 65 52.28 -46.75 -1.62
N PHE A 66 51.95 -45.46 -1.83
CA PHE A 66 50.72 -44.84 -1.26
C PHE A 66 50.30 -43.46 -1.87
N PRO A 67 49.83 -43.37 -3.13
CA PRO A 67 49.47 -42.09 -3.76
C PRO A 67 47.94 -41.82 -3.80
N PHE A 68 47.23 -41.85 -2.66
CA PHE A 68 45.77 -41.60 -2.64
C PHE A 68 45.26 -40.57 -1.62
N PHE A 69 45.92 -40.39 -0.45
CA PHE A 69 45.37 -39.52 0.61
C PHE A 69 45.60 -38.01 0.40
N LEU A 70 46.77 -37.57 -0.11
CA LEU A 70 47.04 -36.13 -0.28
C LEU A 70 46.19 -35.45 -1.36
N ARG A 71 45.64 -36.21 -2.33
CA ARG A 71 44.83 -35.63 -3.43
C ARG A 71 43.43 -35.20 -2.99
N TRP A 72 42.91 -35.73 -1.87
CA TRP A 72 41.59 -35.36 -1.34
C TRP A 72 41.60 -34.08 -0.51
N LEU A 73 42.67 -33.80 0.25
CA LEU A 73 42.78 -32.57 1.05
C LEU A 73 42.86 -31.31 0.18
N GLY A 74 43.62 -31.36 -0.94
CA GLY A 74 43.68 -30.24 -1.89
C GLY A 74 42.34 -29.97 -2.59
N ILE A 75 41.56 -31.01 -2.91
CA ILE A 75 40.24 -30.85 -3.54
C ILE A 75 39.20 -30.34 -2.52
N ALA A 76 39.23 -30.81 -1.28
CA ALA A 76 38.38 -30.28 -0.22
C ALA A 76 38.64 -28.78 0.04
N ALA A 77 39.91 -28.35 0.04
CA ALA A 77 40.27 -26.94 0.18
C ALA A 77 39.74 -26.06 -0.98
N LEU A 78 39.81 -26.54 -2.23
CA LEU A 78 39.27 -25.79 -3.38
C LEU A 78 37.72 -25.76 -3.42
N TRP A 79 37.03 -26.74 -2.82
CA TRP A 79 35.57 -26.73 -2.70
C TRP A 79 35.05 -25.87 -1.54
N LEU A 80 35.86 -25.67 -0.49
CA LEU A 80 35.54 -24.75 0.63
C LEU A 80 35.87 -23.28 0.33
N ALA A 81 36.55 -23.00 -0.79
CA ALA A 81 36.93 -21.65 -1.23
C ALA A 81 35.98 -21.03 -2.27
N GLN A 82 34.83 -21.65 -2.57
CA GLN A 82 33.73 -20.96 -3.23
C GLN A 82 33.06 -20.00 -2.24
N SER A 83 33.66 -18.84 -2.05
CA SER A 83 32.97 -17.68 -1.49
C SER A 83 31.64 -17.52 -2.22
N ALA A 84 30.53 -17.53 -1.50
CA ALA A 84 29.21 -17.25 -2.05
C ALA A 84 29.18 -15.78 -2.48
N HIS A 85 29.62 -15.50 -3.71
CA HIS A 85 29.55 -14.19 -4.32
C HIS A 85 28.07 -13.86 -4.45
N ALA A 86 27.58 -12.98 -3.57
CA ALA A 86 26.21 -12.51 -3.60
C ALA A 86 25.91 -12.01 -5.01
N VAL A 87 24.86 -12.55 -5.63
CA VAL A 87 24.50 -12.20 -7.01
C VAL A 87 24.30 -10.69 -7.06
N PRO A 88 25.05 -9.96 -7.91
CA PRO A 88 25.03 -8.50 -7.88
C PRO A 88 23.62 -8.00 -8.16
N PHE A 89 23.18 -7.03 -7.36
CA PHE A 89 21.80 -6.58 -7.36
C PHE A 89 21.38 -6.02 -8.73
N GLU A 90 20.39 -6.66 -9.35
CA GLU A 90 19.92 -6.30 -10.69
C GLU A 90 18.91 -5.14 -10.63
N ASP A 91 19.32 -3.96 -11.12
CA ASP A 91 18.38 -2.87 -11.41
C ASP A 91 17.60 -3.17 -12.69
N SER A 92 16.45 -3.84 -12.54
CA SER A 92 15.53 -4.07 -13.65
C SER A 92 14.06 -4.04 -13.24
N MET A 93 13.19 -3.93 -14.24
CA MET A 93 11.74 -4.02 -14.05
C MET A 93 11.31 -5.40 -13.51
N ALA A 94 12.10 -6.45 -13.68
CA ALA A 94 11.82 -7.75 -13.07
C ALA A 94 11.97 -7.68 -11.54
N GLN A 95 13.08 -7.10 -11.06
CA GLN A 95 13.34 -6.90 -9.64
C GLN A 95 12.38 -5.87 -9.01
N ARG A 96 12.17 -4.73 -9.68
CA ARG A 96 11.26 -3.66 -9.21
C ARG A 96 9.81 -4.14 -9.05
N LEU A 97 9.37 -5.12 -9.86
CA LEU A 97 7.99 -5.63 -9.88
C LEU A 97 7.79 -6.99 -9.20
N LYS A 98 8.71 -7.44 -8.33
CA LYS A 98 8.53 -8.66 -7.52
C LYS A 98 7.21 -8.68 -6.74
N ALA A 99 6.76 -7.53 -6.23
CA ALA A 99 5.44 -7.38 -5.59
C ALA A 99 4.25 -7.79 -6.47
N CYS A 100 4.32 -7.55 -7.79
CA CYS A 100 3.28 -7.95 -8.73
C CYS A 100 3.31 -9.47 -8.97
N THR A 101 4.49 -10.05 -9.14
CA THR A 101 4.64 -11.50 -9.40
C THR A 101 4.37 -12.38 -8.18
N GLY A 102 4.41 -11.83 -6.95
CA GLY A 102 4.03 -12.54 -5.73
C GLY A 102 2.59 -13.07 -5.74
N CYS A 103 1.67 -12.40 -6.45
CA CYS A 103 0.30 -12.89 -6.67
C CYS A 103 0.06 -13.35 -8.12
N HIS A 104 0.56 -12.61 -9.12
CA HIS A 104 0.34 -12.92 -10.54
C HIS A 104 1.25 -14.03 -11.09
N GLY A 105 2.00 -14.73 -10.23
CA GLY A 105 2.94 -15.79 -10.56
C GLY A 105 4.23 -15.28 -11.19
N ALA A 106 5.24 -16.16 -11.28
CA ALA A 106 6.54 -15.85 -11.87
C ALA A 106 6.39 -15.29 -13.30
N GLN A 107 7.00 -14.15 -13.59
CA GLN A 107 6.87 -13.40 -14.86
C GLN A 107 5.43 -12.99 -15.21
N GLY A 108 4.49 -12.95 -14.24
CA GLY A 108 3.10 -12.58 -14.47
C GLY A 108 2.29 -13.64 -15.22
N ARG A 109 2.63 -14.93 -15.05
CA ARG A 109 2.03 -16.06 -15.79
C ARG A 109 0.63 -16.50 -15.34
N ALA A 110 0.02 -15.80 -14.38
CA ALA A 110 -1.11 -16.16 -13.51
C ALA A 110 -0.70 -16.86 -12.22
N GLY A 111 -1.50 -16.65 -11.17
CA GLY A 111 -1.36 -17.34 -9.88
C GLY A 111 -1.88 -18.78 -9.94
N ALA A 112 -1.36 -19.64 -9.05
CA ALA A 112 -1.73 -21.06 -8.99
C ALA A 112 -3.16 -21.32 -8.50
N ASP A 113 -3.82 -20.31 -7.92
CA ASP A 113 -5.20 -20.37 -7.42
C ASP A 113 -6.27 -20.16 -8.51
N GLY A 114 -5.87 -19.77 -9.73
CA GLY A 114 -6.79 -19.41 -10.80
C GLY A 114 -7.56 -18.09 -10.58
N TYR A 115 -7.29 -17.35 -9.49
CA TYR A 115 -7.91 -16.06 -9.22
C TYR A 115 -7.07 -14.90 -9.76
N TYR A 116 -5.75 -14.92 -9.53
CA TYR A 116 -4.86 -13.87 -10.02
C TYR A 116 -4.58 -14.05 -11.53
N PRO A 117 -5.05 -13.14 -12.41
CA PRO A 117 -4.97 -13.34 -13.84
C PRO A 117 -3.56 -13.18 -14.38
N ARG A 118 -3.30 -13.83 -15.52
CA ARG A 118 -2.10 -13.61 -16.34
C ARG A 118 -1.96 -12.14 -16.75
N LEU A 119 -0.76 -11.58 -16.58
CA LEU A 119 -0.33 -10.29 -17.09
C LEU A 119 0.48 -10.44 -18.38
N ALA A 120 1.36 -11.45 -18.44
CA ALA A 120 2.30 -11.68 -19.54
C ALA A 120 1.66 -11.71 -20.93
N GLY A 121 2.15 -10.90 -21.86
CA GLY A 121 1.74 -10.89 -23.27
C GLY A 121 0.36 -10.28 -23.55
N LYS A 122 -0.31 -9.68 -22.56
CA LYS A 122 -1.54 -8.91 -22.80
C LYS A 122 -1.21 -7.52 -23.39
N PRO A 123 -2.13 -6.88 -24.15
CA PRO A 123 -1.88 -5.57 -24.77
C PRO A 123 -1.42 -4.51 -23.76
N GLU A 124 -0.45 -3.66 -24.14
CA GLU A 124 0.08 -2.60 -23.28
C GLU A 124 -1.03 -1.65 -22.81
N GLY A 125 -1.84 -1.14 -23.75
CA GLY A 125 -2.97 -0.27 -23.42
C GLY A 125 -4.06 -0.97 -22.60
N TYR A 126 -4.26 -2.29 -22.75
CA TYR A 126 -5.16 -3.03 -21.87
C TYR A 126 -4.65 -3.06 -20.43
N LEU A 127 -3.36 -3.41 -20.24
CA LEU A 127 -2.74 -3.49 -18.93
C LEU A 127 -2.72 -2.13 -18.25
N TYR A 128 -2.35 -1.07 -18.98
CA TYR A 128 -2.37 0.31 -18.51
C TYR A 128 -3.78 0.73 -18.07
N ASN A 129 -4.79 0.50 -18.92
CA ASN A 129 -6.20 0.68 -18.56
C ASN A 129 -6.54 -0.07 -17.26
N GLN A 130 -6.13 -1.32 -17.07
CA GLN A 130 -6.47 -2.06 -15.85
C GLN A 130 -5.80 -1.50 -14.59
N LEU A 131 -4.58 -0.99 -14.69
CA LEU A 131 -3.87 -0.38 -13.57
C LEU A 131 -4.57 0.91 -13.12
N LEU A 132 -4.87 1.82 -14.07
CA LEU A 132 -5.65 3.03 -13.79
C LEU A 132 -7.03 2.71 -13.20
N ASN A 133 -7.79 1.80 -13.84
CA ASN A 133 -9.12 1.44 -13.36
C ASN A 133 -9.10 0.88 -11.93
N ILE A 134 -8.04 0.18 -11.50
CA ILE A 134 -7.93 -0.31 -10.12
C ILE A 134 -7.50 0.79 -9.14
N ARG A 135 -6.46 1.56 -9.47
CA ARG A 135 -5.96 2.68 -8.66
C ARG A 135 -7.09 3.69 -8.38
N ASP A 136 -7.75 4.13 -9.44
CA ASP A 136 -8.79 5.16 -9.38
C ASP A 136 -10.13 4.60 -8.85
N GLY A 137 -10.25 3.28 -8.64
CA GLY A 137 -11.42 2.63 -8.06
C GLY A 137 -12.57 2.31 -9.03
N ARG A 138 -12.38 2.46 -10.35
CA ARG A 138 -13.33 1.97 -11.38
C ARG A 138 -13.49 0.44 -11.35
N ARG A 139 -12.47 -0.28 -10.88
CA ARG A 139 -12.46 -1.73 -10.68
C ARG A 139 -12.09 -2.04 -9.23
N HIS A 140 -13.08 -2.43 -8.44
CA HIS A 140 -12.93 -2.61 -6.99
C HIS A 140 -12.11 -3.85 -6.65
N TYR A 141 -10.86 -3.67 -6.21
CA TYR A 141 -10.08 -4.68 -5.50
C TYR A 141 -9.06 -4.01 -4.56
N ALA A 142 -9.41 -3.91 -3.27
CA ALA A 142 -8.71 -3.05 -2.30
C ALA A 142 -7.21 -3.36 -2.11
N PRO A 143 -6.74 -4.63 -2.05
CA PRO A 143 -5.31 -4.92 -1.89
C PRO A 143 -4.46 -4.37 -3.04
N MET A 144 -4.91 -4.54 -4.29
CA MET A 144 -4.19 -4.00 -5.45
C MET A 144 -4.38 -2.49 -5.59
N ARG A 145 -5.49 -1.90 -5.16
CA ARG A 145 -5.62 -0.43 -5.11
C ARG A 145 -4.54 0.17 -4.22
N ALA A 146 -4.37 -0.34 -2.99
CA ALA A 146 -3.36 0.14 -2.05
C ALA A 146 -1.91 -0.02 -2.58
N LEU A 147 -1.67 -1.03 -3.43
CA LEU A 147 -0.39 -1.23 -4.12
C LEU A 147 -0.15 -0.20 -5.25
N LEU A 148 -1.20 0.25 -5.95
CA LEU A 148 -1.10 1.15 -7.10
C LEU A 148 -1.31 2.64 -6.75
N GLU A 149 -1.91 2.95 -5.60
CA GLU A 149 -2.17 4.31 -5.10
C GLU A 149 -0.91 5.22 -5.08
N PRO A 150 0.28 4.78 -4.62
CA PRO A 150 1.50 5.61 -4.70
C PRO A 150 2.11 5.75 -6.10
N LEU A 151 1.52 5.16 -7.15
CA LEU A 151 2.10 5.07 -8.50
C LEU A 151 1.48 6.05 -9.51
N ASN A 152 2.34 6.83 -10.17
CA ASN A 152 1.92 7.76 -11.21
C ASN A 152 1.69 7.09 -12.57
N ASP A 153 0.97 7.78 -13.46
CA ASP A 153 0.57 7.30 -14.78
C ASP A 153 1.75 6.86 -15.66
N ALA A 154 2.88 7.56 -15.58
CA ALA A 154 4.08 7.24 -16.36
C ALA A 154 4.67 5.87 -15.97
N TYR A 155 4.81 5.60 -14.66
CA TYR A 155 5.32 4.31 -14.18
C TYR A 155 4.28 3.18 -14.37
N LEU A 156 2.97 3.45 -14.23
CA LEU A 156 1.93 2.48 -14.57
C LEU A 156 1.96 2.07 -16.04
N LEU A 157 2.26 3.01 -16.96
CA LEU A 157 2.44 2.68 -18.38
C LEU A 157 3.71 1.85 -18.62
N GLU A 158 4.79 2.12 -17.90
CA GLU A 158 6.02 1.33 -17.96
C GLU A 158 5.84 -0.11 -17.43
N ILE A 159 5.08 -0.28 -16.34
CA ILE A 159 4.67 -1.59 -15.82
C ILE A 159 3.84 -2.36 -16.86
N ALA A 160 2.88 -1.69 -17.49
CA ALA A 160 2.06 -2.26 -18.56
C ALA A 160 2.90 -2.69 -19.77
N ARG A 161 3.89 -1.87 -20.16
CA ARG A 161 4.85 -2.13 -21.24
C ARG A 161 5.79 -3.29 -20.94
N TYR A 162 6.22 -3.43 -19.69
CA TYR A 162 7.05 -4.55 -19.26
C TYR A 162 6.28 -5.86 -19.40
N PHE A 163 5.12 -5.99 -18.77
CA PHE A 163 4.33 -7.23 -18.82
C PHE A 163 3.78 -7.56 -20.22
N SER A 164 3.49 -6.57 -21.07
CA SER A 164 3.02 -6.82 -22.45
C SER A 164 4.07 -7.48 -23.34
N ARG A 165 5.36 -7.32 -23.02
CA ARG A 165 6.51 -7.90 -23.76
C ARG A 165 6.93 -9.30 -23.30
N LEU A 166 6.37 -9.81 -22.19
CA LEU A 166 6.74 -11.12 -21.67
C LEU A 166 6.03 -12.27 -22.40
N GLU A 167 6.81 -13.10 -23.10
CA GLU A 167 6.33 -14.33 -23.73
C GLU A 167 6.51 -15.52 -22.78
N VAL A 168 5.39 -16.05 -22.27
CA VAL A 168 5.35 -17.21 -21.37
C VAL A 168 4.34 -18.23 -21.92
N PRO A 169 4.60 -19.55 -21.87
CA PRO A 169 3.62 -20.57 -22.24
C PRO A 169 2.27 -20.43 -21.52
N TYR A 170 1.21 -20.96 -22.12
CA TYR A 170 -0.10 -21.07 -21.50
C TYR A 170 -0.30 -22.46 -20.89
N PRO A 171 -1.06 -22.59 -19.78
CA PRO A 171 -1.48 -23.90 -19.28
C PRO A 171 -2.45 -24.57 -20.26
N ALA A 172 -2.59 -25.90 -20.15
CA ALA A 172 -3.64 -26.63 -20.84
C ALA A 172 -5.04 -26.14 -20.40
N PRO A 173 -6.05 -26.15 -21.30
CA PRO A 173 -7.42 -25.76 -20.94
C PRO A 173 -8.03 -26.74 -19.93
N ALA A 174 -8.95 -26.22 -19.10
CA ALA A 174 -9.69 -27.05 -18.17
C ALA A 174 -10.80 -27.85 -18.87
N ALA A 175 -11.15 -29.02 -18.34
CA ALA A 175 -12.33 -29.75 -18.79
C ALA A 175 -13.59 -28.87 -18.61
N PRO A 176 -14.54 -28.85 -19.57
CA PRO A 176 -15.61 -27.85 -19.52
C PRO A 176 -16.57 -28.00 -18.34
N GLY A 177 -16.82 -29.23 -17.85
CA GLY A 177 -17.59 -29.49 -16.63
C GLY A 177 -19.10 -29.17 -16.70
N VAL A 178 -19.67 -29.07 -17.90
CA VAL A 178 -21.10 -28.80 -18.17
C VAL A 178 -21.59 -29.58 -19.41
N ASP A 179 -22.91 -29.63 -19.61
CA ASP A 179 -23.52 -30.37 -20.72
C ASP A 179 -23.29 -29.73 -22.10
N ALA A 180 -23.57 -30.52 -23.16
CA ALA A 180 -23.36 -30.11 -24.54
C ALA A 180 -24.25 -28.93 -24.99
N LYS A 181 -25.47 -28.78 -24.45
CA LYS A 181 -26.38 -27.67 -24.76
C LYS A 181 -25.83 -26.36 -24.18
N GLN A 182 -25.30 -26.40 -22.95
CA GLN A 182 -24.64 -25.26 -22.33
C GLN A 182 -23.35 -24.87 -23.08
N LEU A 183 -22.56 -25.84 -23.57
CA LEU A 183 -21.38 -25.55 -24.40
C LEU A 183 -21.72 -24.98 -25.77
N LEU A 184 -22.78 -25.48 -26.42
CA LEU A 184 -23.28 -24.92 -27.68
C LEU A 184 -23.75 -23.46 -27.50
N ARG A 185 -24.46 -23.15 -26.40
CA ARG A 185 -24.85 -21.77 -26.06
C ARG A 185 -23.63 -20.88 -25.79
N GLY A 186 -22.63 -21.37 -25.06
CA GLY A 186 -21.38 -20.65 -24.81
C GLY A 186 -20.62 -20.33 -26.10
N ARG A 187 -20.51 -21.31 -27.00
CA ARG A 187 -19.93 -21.15 -28.33
C ARG A 187 -20.70 -20.12 -29.16
N GLN A 188 -22.03 -20.20 -29.21
CA GLN A 188 -22.89 -19.24 -29.93
C GLN A 188 -22.57 -17.81 -29.51
N LEU A 189 -22.64 -17.50 -28.21
CA LEU A 189 -22.38 -16.17 -27.66
C LEU A 189 -20.95 -15.68 -27.99
N ALA A 190 -19.96 -16.57 -27.92
CA ALA A 190 -18.57 -16.21 -28.16
C ALA A 190 -18.24 -15.97 -29.66
N THR A 191 -18.79 -16.76 -30.58
CA THR A 191 -18.37 -16.76 -32.00
C THR A 191 -19.41 -16.18 -32.97
N VAL A 192 -20.68 -16.09 -32.59
CA VAL A 192 -21.79 -15.56 -33.41
C VAL A 192 -22.47 -14.36 -32.75
N GLY A 193 -22.59 -14.37 -31.42
CA GLY A 193 -23.41 -13.42 -30.67
C GLY A 193 -24.87 -13.89 -30.56
N ASP A 194 -25.76 -12.97 -30.21
CA ASP A 194 -27.19 -13.22 -30.11
C ASP A 194 -27.99 -11.96 -30.48
N PRO A 195 -28.58 -11.90 -31.69
CA PRO A 195 -29.38 -10.75 -32.13
C PRO A 195 -30.61 -10.47 -31.26
N ALA A 196 -31.21 -11.49 -30.64
CA ALA A 196 -32.38 -11.30 -29.75
C ALA A 196 -31.99 -10.65 -28.41
N LEU A 197 -30.72 -10.76 -28.03
CA LEU A 197 -30.12 -10.02 -26.91
C LEU A 197 -29.37 -8.76 -27.37
N GLU A 198 -29.46 -8.34 -28.64
CA GLU A 198 -28.61 -7.28 -29.23
C GLU A 198 -27.08 -7.47 -28.99
N LEU A 199 -26.63 -8.71 -28.79
CA LEU A 199 -25.24 -9.01 -28.42
C LEU A 199 -24.38 -9.33 -29.65
N PRO A 200 -23.29 -8.57 -29.90
CA PRO A 200 -22.27 -8.99 -30.88
C PRO A 200 -21.52 -10.23 -30.38
N ALA A 201 -20.90 -10.98 -31.31
CA ALA A 201 -20.00 -12.06 -30.93
C ALA A 201 -18.82 -11.53 -30.10
N CYS A 202 -18.42 -12.22 -29.03
CA CYS A 202 -17.22 -11.84 -28.29
C CYS A 202 -15.98 -11.72 -29.20
N ALA A 203 -15.88 -12.57 -30.24
CA ALA A 203 -14.81 -12.57 -31.23
C ALA A 203 -14.75 -11.32 -32.15
N GLN A 204 -15.81 -10.51 -32.24
CA GLN A 204 -15.78 -9.24 -32.98
C GLN A 204 -14.93 -8.18 -32.26
N CYS A 205 -14.92 -8.21 -30.92
CA CYS A 205 -14.10 -7.31 -30.10
C CYS A 205 -12.81 -7.97 -29.61
N HIS A 206 -12.86 -9.20 -29.09
CA HIS A 206 -11.70 -9.90 -28.51
C HIS A 206 -10.82 -10.61 -29.55
N GLY A 207 -10.97 -10.25 -30.83
CA GLY A 207 -10.27 -10.85 -31.97
C GLY A 207 -10.87 -12.19 -32.39
N LYS A 208 -10.68 -12.55 -33.68
CA LYS A 208 -11.22 -13.76 -34.31
C LYS A 208 -10.80 -15.05 -33.60
N ALA A 209 -9.60 -15.06 -33.01
CA ALA A 209 -9.06 -16.17 -32.23
C ALA A 209 -9.27 -16.03 -30.70
N LEU A 210 -10.00 -15.00 -30.25
CA LEU A 210 -10.25 -14.67 -28.83
C LEU A 210 -8.98 -14.42 -27.99
N THR A 211 -7.83 -14.19 -28.64
CA THR A 211 -6.52 -13.83 -28.04
C THR A 211 -6.36 -12.33 -27.78
N GLY A 212 -7.33 -11.50 -28.16
CA GLY A 212 -7.35 -10.05 -27.96
C GLY A 212 -6.93 -9.27 -29.20
N ALA A 213 -6.88 -7.94 -29.07
CA ALA A 213 -6.41 -7.03 -30.10
C ALA A 213 -5.72 -5.80 -29.50
N GLN A 214 -4.68 -5.33 -30.16
CA GLN A 214 -3.98 -4.10 -29.79
C GLN A 214 -4.86 -2.86 -30.07
N PRO A 215 -4.68 -1.76 -29.31
CA PRO A 215 -3.83 -1.62 -28.12
C PRO A 215 -4.54 -2.04 -26.81
N HIS A 216 -5.86 -2.22 -26.82
CA HIS A 216 -6.70 -2.11 -25.62
C HIS A 216 -7.56 -3.33 -25.27
N VAL A 217 -7.71 -4.32 -26.15
CA VAL A 217 -8.71 -5.39 -25.96
C VAL A 217 -8.06 -6.72 -25.53
N PRO A 218 -8.39 -7.28 -24.35
CA PRO A 218 -7.69 -8.44 -23.82
C PRO A 218 -8.09 -9.74 -24.51
N GLY A 219 -7.15 -10.69 -24.59
CA GLY A 219 -7.51 -12.09 -24.84
C GLY A 219 -8.32 -12.69 -23.71
N LEU A 220 -9.36 -13.44 -24.10
CA LEU A 220 -10.26 -14.18 -23.22
C LEU A 220 -9.81 -15.64 -23.01
N LEU A 221 -9.12 -16.23 -23.99
CA LEU A 221 -8.60 -17.61 -23.85
C LEU A 221 -7.43 -17.68 -22.86
N GLY A 222 -7.25 -18.84 -22.24
CA GLY A 222 -6.24 -19.05 -21.20
C GLY A 222 -6.50 -18.25 -19.91
N LEU A 223 -7.74 -17.80 -19.70
CA LEU A 223 -8.20 -17.23 -18.43
C LEU A 223 -9.07 -18.25 -17.68
N PRO A 224 -8.91 -18.40 -16.36
CA PRO A 224 -9.75 -19.29 -15.55
C PRO A 224 -11.23 -18.90 -15.60
N ARG A 225 -12.09 -19.92 -15.60
CA ARG A 225 -13.56 -19.81 -15.59
C ARG A 225 -14.06 -18.84 -14.50
N ASP A 226 -13.56 -18.96 -13.28
CA ASP A 226 -14.06 -18.20 -12.14
C ASP A 226 -13.57 -16.76 -12.13
N TYR A 227 -12.36 -16.50 -12.66
CA TYR A 227 -11.93 -15.15 -12.99
C TYR A 227 -12.87 -14.50 -14.03
N LEU A 228 -13.20 -15.20 -15.11
CA LEU A 228 -14.13 -14.71 -16.16
C LEU A 228 -15.54 -14.44 -15.60
N ASN A 229 -16.07 -15.35 -14.76
CA ASN A 229 -17.36 -15.19 -14.08
C ASN A 229 -17.36 -13.95 -13.19
N ALA A 230 -16.34 -13.79 -12.33
CA ALA A 230 -16.20 -12.62 -11.47
C ALA A 230 -16.05 -11.31 -12.27
N GLN A 231 -15.39 -11.35 -13.45
CA GLN A 231 -15.23 -10.18 -14.30
C GLN A 231 -16.57 -9.73 -14.91
N LEU A 232 -17.37 -10.65 -15.46
CA LEU A 232 -18.70 -10.35 -16.01
C LEU A 232 -19.69 -9.96 -14.91
N GLY A 233 -19.66 -10.65 -13.77
CA GLY A 233 -20.45 -10.31 -12.57
C GLY A 233 -20.15 -8.90 -12.08
N GLY A 234 -18.87 -8.51 -12.00
CA GLY A 234 -18.44 -7.18 -11.55
C GLY A 234 -18.98 -6.03 -12.41
N TRP A 235 -19.09 -6.22 -13.73
CA TRP A 235 -19.76 -5.22 -14.59
C TRP A 235 -21.26 -5.15 -14.32
N ARG A 236 -21.95 -6.30 -14.16
CA ARG A 236 -23.38 -6.36 -13.85
C ARG A 236 -23.72 -5.72 -12.49
N THR A 237 -22.82 -5.80 -11.51
CA THR A 237 -22.94 -5.18 -10.17
C THR A 237 -22.36 -3.76 -10.09
N ARG A 238 -21.80 -3.22 -11.18
CA ARG A 238 -21.03 -1.96 -11.24
C ARG A 238 -19.79 -1.87 -10.33
N GLN A 239 -19.36 -2.98 -9.73
CA GLN A 239 -18.07 -3.13 -9.04
C GLN A 239 -16.87 -3.13 -10.02
N ARG A 240 -17.14 -3.28 -11.31
CA ARG A 240 -16.21 -3.01 -12.40
C ARG A 240 -16.85 -2.09 -13.43
N GLN A 241 -16.08 -1.09 -13.82
CA GLN A 241 -16.38 -0.10 -14.85
C GLN A 241 -15.09 0.14 -15.66
N ALA A 242 -15.24 0.68 -16.87
CA ALA A 242 -14.15 1.12 -17.73
C ALA A 242 -14.19 2.64 -17.95
N HIS A 243 -13.34 3.16 -18.84
CA HIS A 243 -13.48 4.52 -19.36
C HIS A 243 -14.67 4.59 -20.33
N ALA A 244 -15.37 5.72 -20.36
CA ALA A 244 -16.56 5.89 -21.20
C ALA A 244 -16.19 5.92 -22.70
N PRO A 245 -16.98 5.31 -23.59
CA PRO A 245 -18.17 4.49 -23.30
C PRO A 245 -17.80 3.08 -22.80
N ASP A 246 -18.41 2.62 -21.70
CA ASP A 246 -18.16 1.26 -21.17
C ASP A 246 -18.98 0.21 -21.95
N CYS A 247 -18.40 -0.24 -23.06
CA CYS A 247 -18.97 -1.28 -23.90
C CYS A 247 -19.13 -2.63 -23.18
N MET A 248 -18.35 -2.91 -22.13
CA MET A 248 -18.43 -4.19 -21.41
C MET A 248 -19.53 -4.18 -20.34
N ALA A 249 -19.83 -3.04 -19.74
CA ALA A 249 -21.07 -2.88 -18.95
C ALA A 249 -22.31 -3.12 -19.84
N HIS A 250 -22.30 -2.61 -21.07
CA HIS A 250 -23.38 -2.78 -22.05
C HIS A 250 -23.57 -4.23 -22.52
N VAL A 251 -22.47 -4.99 -22.72
CA VAL A 251 -22.49 -6.42 -23.05
C VAL A 251 -22.90 -7.26 -21.83
N ALA A 252 -22.22 -7.10 -20.70
CA ALA A 252 -22.47 -7.91 -19.50
C ALA A 252 -23.88 -7.67 -18.92
N GLY A 253 -24.42 -6.45 -19.06
CA GLY A 253 -25.77 -6.10 -18.63
C GLY A 253 -26.90 -6.86 -19.34
N ARG A 254 -26.68 -7.35 -20.58
CA ARG A 254 -27.68 -8.15 -21.32
C ARG A 254 -27.49 -9.67 -21.22
N LEU A 255 -26.33 -10.14 -20.74
CA LEU A 255 -26.12 -11.57 -20.47
C LEU A 255 -26.92 -12.01 -19.23
N GLN A 256 -27.72 -13.07 -19.36
CA GLN A 256 -28.38 -13.70 -18.22
C GLN A 256 -27.38 -14.55 -17.42
N PRO A 257 -27.67 -14.92 -16.15
CA PRO A 257 -26.76 -15.73 -15.33
C PRO A 257 -26.33 -17.04 -16.02
N GLN A 258 -27.25 -17.70 -16.71
CA GLN A 258 -26.99 -18.91 -17.50
C GLN A 258 -26.14 -18.65 -18.75
N ASP A 259 -26.27 -17.48 -19.40
CA ASP A 259 -25.43 -17.09 -20.54
C ASP A 259 -23.99 -16.80 -20.09
N VAL A 260 -23.84 -16.11 -18.94
CA VAL A 260 -22.54 -15.89 -18.29
C VAL A 260 -21.87 -17.23 -17.99
N ALA A 261 -22.57 -18.17 -17.33
CA ALA A 261 -22.01 -19.49 -17.07
C ALA A 261 -21.65 -20.23 -18.37
N ALA A 262 -22.55 -20.26 -19.35
CA ALA A 262 -22.32 -20.93 -20.63
C ALA A 262 -21.07 -20.40 -21.36
N VAL A 263 -20.93 -19.08 -21.49
CA VAL A 263 -19.80 -18.49 -22.22
C VAL A 263 -18.47 -18.66 -21.49
N THR A 264 -18.43 -18.60 -20.15
CA THR A 264 -17.18 -18.78 -19.39
C THR A 264 -16.73 -20.23 -19.32
N HIS A 265 -17.64 -21.20 -19.22
CA HIS A 265 -17.32 -22.63 -19.34
C HIS A 265 -16.77 -22.96 -20.74
N TRP A 266 -17.35 -22.40 -21.80
CA TRP A 266 -16.82 -22.59 -23.15
C TRP A 266 -15.45 -21.93 -23.34
N LEU A 267 -15.28 -20.65 -22.96
CA LEU A 267 -14.02 -19.92 -23.08
C LEU A 267 -12.86 -20.59 -22.32
N ALA A 268 -13.08 -21.02 -21.08
CA ALA A 268 -12.03 -21.62 -20.24
C ALA A 268 -11.61 -23.03 -20.67
N SER A 269 -12.39 -23.67 -21.56
CA SER A 269 -12.09 -24.99 -22.12
C SER A 269 -11.51 -24.95 -23.54
N GLN A 270 -11.35 -23.76 -24.15
CA GLN A 270 -10.68 -23.65 -25.45
C GLN A 270 -9.14 -23.60 -25.26
N PRO A 271 -8.36 -24.34 -26.06
CA PRO A 271 -6.90 -24.20 -26.07
C PRO A 271 -6.52 -22.82 -26.62
N VAL A 272 -5.43 -22.26 -26.11
CA VAL A 272 -4.84 -21.04 -26.69
C VAL A 272 -4.04 -21.44 -27.94
N PRO A 273 -4.27 -20.84 -29.12
CA PRO A 273 -3.47 -21.11 -30.32
C PRO A 273 -1.99 -20.86 -30.09
N GLN A 274 -1.11 -21.52 -30.86
CA GLN A 274 0.33 -21.30 -30.76
C GLN A 274 0.68 -19.80 -30.86
N GLN A 275 1.66 -19.37 -30.06
CA GLN A 275 2.01 -17.98 -29.75
C GLN A 275 0.97 -17.18 -28.96
N GLY A 276 -0.35 -17.40 -29.15
CA GLY A 276 -1.42 -16.83 -28.32
C GLY A 276 -1.55 -15.30 -28.33
N LYS A 277 -0.89 -14.60 -29.28
CA LYS A 277 -0.73 -13.15 -29.28
C LYS A 277 -2.04 -12.40 -29.64
N PRO A 278 -2.26 -11.18 -29.12
CA PRO A 278 -3.31 -10.29 -29.59
C PRO A 278 -3.14 -9.96 -31.07
N GLN A 279 -4.24 -9.76 -31.81
CA GLN A 279 -4.19 -9.26 -33.18
C GLN A 279 -3.62 -7.83 -33.22
N ALA A 280 -2.85 -7.51 -34.27
CA ALA A 280 -2.22 -6.19 -34.45
C ALA A 280 -3.24 -5.03 -34.58
N SER A 281 -4.45 -5.34 -35.06
CA SER A 281 -5.61 -4.44 -35.03
C SER A 281 -6.89 -5.26 -34.88
N LEU A 282 -8.00 -4.59 -34.56
CA LEU A 282 -9.33 -5.14 -34.79
C LEU A 282 -9.60 -5.24 -36.30
N THR A 283 -10.42 -6.21 -36.70
CA THR A 283 -11.06 -6.20 -38.01
C THR A 283 -12.11 -5.08 -38.04
N PRO A 284 -12.21 -4.27 -39.11
CA PRO A 284 -13.31 -3.32 -39.26
C PRO A 284 -14.67 -4.01 -39.17
N TRP A 285 -15.64 -3.34 -38.56
CA TRP A 285 -17.02 -3.82 -38.50
C TRP A 285 -17.68 -3.72 -39.90
N PRO A 286 -18.63 -4.59 -40.25
CA PRO A 286 -19.36 -4.50 -41.51
C PRO A 286 -20.04 -3.14 -41.69
N ALA A 287 -20.04 -2.62 -42.92
CA ALA A 287 -20.69 -1.35 -43.25
C ALA A 287 -22.18 -1.38 -42.86
N GLY A 288 -22.68 -0.28 -42.27
CA GLY A 288 -24.05 -0.17 -41.77
C GLY A 288 -24.33 -0.81 -40.40
N SER A 289 -23.37 -1.51 -39.78
CA SER A 289 -23.54 -2.05 -38.43
C SER A 289 -23.47 -0.97 -37.33
N LYS A 290 -24.22 -1.16 -36.24
CA LYS A 290 -24.17 -0.30 -35.04
C LYS A 290 -22.87 -0.58 -34.26
N THR A 291 -21.78 0.10 -34.62
CA THR A 291 -20.46 -0.11 -34.00
C THR A 291 -20.46 0.21 -32.50
N LEU A 292 -20.21 -0.77 -31.65
CA LEU A 292 -20.00 -0.55 -30.22
C LEU A 292 -18.63 0.10 -29.98
N ARG A 293 -18.62 1.38 -29.60
CA ARG A 293 -17.40 2.09 -29.21
C ARG A 293 -17.04 1.76 -27.76
N CYS A 294 -15.81 1.34 -27.54
CA CYS A 294 -15.23 1.12 -26.21
C CYS A 294 -14.31 2.29 -25.84
N GLY A 295 -14.47 2.85 -24.65
CA GLY A 295 -13.55 3.84 -24.10
C GLY A 295 -12.21 3.24 -23.68
N SER A 296 -11.21 4.10 -23.54
CA SER A 296 -9.89 3.78 -22.96
C SER A 296 -9.29 5.05 -22.38
N ALA A 297 -8.37 4.91 -21.43
CA ALA A 297 -7.45 5.98 -21.11
C ALA A 297 -6.54 6.23 -22.31
N TYR A 298 -6.28 7.50 -22.60
CA TYR A 298 -5.15 7.86 -23.46
C TYR A 298 -3.85 7.66 -22.65
N PRO A 299 -2.71 7.41 -23.31
CA PRO A 299 -1.41 7.57 -22.66
C PRO A 299 -1.33 8.96 -22.01
N PRO A 300 -0.60 9.11 -20.89
CA PRO A 300 -0.46 10.42 -20.27
C PRO A 300 0.20 11.34 -21.29
N ALA A 301 -0.51 12.38 -21.72
CA ALA A 301 0.07 13.43 -22.55
C ALA A 301 1.28 14.00 -21.81
N ALA A 302 2.36 14.31 -22.54
CA ALA A 302 3.44 15.12 -21.96
C ALA A 302 2.79 16.38 -21.39
N ALA A 303 2.86 16.55 -20.06
CA ALA A 303 2.10 17.57 -19.37
C ALA A 303 2.44 18.92 -19.99
N ALA A 304 1.46 19.55 -20.65
CA ALA A 304 1.66 20.85 -21.26
C ALA A 304 2.20 21.78 -20.17
N PRO A 305 3.36 22.44 -20.36
CA PRO A 305 3.94 23.26 -19.32
C PRO A 305 2.89 24.29 -18.92
N ALA A 306 2.54 24.31 -17.64
CA ALA A 306 1.55 25.25 -17.12
C ALA A 306 1.97 26.67 -17.58
N PRO A 307 1.07 27.44 -18.20
CA PRO A 307 1.44 28.68 -18.87
C PRO A 307 2.19 29.57 -17.89
N ALA A 308 3.35 30.09 -18.34
CA ALA A 308 4.33 30.72 -17.45
C ALA A 308 3.67 31.84 -16.64
N VAL A 309 3.43 31.53 -15.36
CA VAL A 309 2.77 32.46 -14.43
C VAL A 309 3.78 33.53 -14.08
N ASN A 310 3.77 34.63 -14.83
CA ASN A 310 4.69 35.75 -14.61
C ASN A 310 4.43 36.44 -13.27
N ASP A 311 3.19 36.37 -12.76
CA ASP A 311 2.82 36.84 -11.43
C ASP A 311 3.58 36.07 -10.32
N ALA A 312 4.20 36.80 -9.39
CA ALA A 312 4.88 36.22 -8.24
C ALA A 312 3.89 35.72 -7.16
N GLN A 313 2.75 36.40 -6.98
CA GLN A 313 1.72 36.02 -6.00
C GLN A 313 1.07 34.69 -6.38
N VAL A 314 0.68 34.51 -7.64
CA VAL A 314 0.10 33.25 -8.12
C VAL A 314 1.13 32.11 -8.08
N ARG A 315 2.42 32.37 -8.32
CA ARG A 315 3.50 31.37 -8.14
C ARG A 315 3.68 30.95 -6.68
N GLN A 316 3.68 31.91 -5.75
CA GLN A 316 3.71 31.64 -4.31
C GLN A 316 2.47 30.83 -3.88
N GLY A 317 1.28 31.17 -4.40
CA GLY A 317 0.05 30.40 -4.17
C GLY A 317 0.13 28.96 -4.68
N ALA A 318 0.69 28.75 -5.88
CA ALA A 318 0.89 27.42 -6.46
C ALA A 318 1.87 26.56 -5.63
N TYR A 319 2.90 27.20 -5.05
CA TYR A 319 3.85 26.57 -4.14
C TYR A 319 3.18 26.17 -2.82
N LEU A 320 2.51 27.12 -2.15
CA LEU A 320 1.78 26.89 -0.89
C LEU A 320 0.71 25.81 -1.02
N ALA A 321 -0.10 25.83 -2.09
CA ALA A 321 -1.16 24.85 -2.34
C ALA A 321 -0.62 23.44 -2.57
N ARG A 322 0.65 23.33 -3.01
CA ARG A 322 1.36 22.08 -3.20
C ARG A 322 1.97 21.58 -1.89
N ILE A 323 2.73 22.40 -1.18
CA ILE A 323 3.39 21.97 0.08
C ILE A 323 2.38 21.71 1.21
N GLY A 324 1.24 22.43 1.25
CA GLY A 324 0.11 22.10 2.11
C GLY A 324 -0.78 20.96 1.61
N ASN A 325 -0.42 20.36 0.48
CA ASN A 325 -1.04 19.18 -0.13
C ASN A 325 -2.55 19.35 -0.42
N CYS A 326 -3.01 20.56 -0.76
CA CYS A 326 -4.42 20.86 -0.94
C CYS A 326 -5.09 19.96 -1.99
N ALA A 327 -4.34 19.58 -3.04
CA ALA A 327 -4.82 18.69 -4.10
C ALA A 327 -5.18 17.28 -3.61
N SER A 328 -4.48 16.71 -2.61
CA SER A 328 -4.78 15.37 -2.11
C SER A 328 -6.09 15.34 -1.32
N CYS A 329 -6.34 16.36 -0.50
CA CYS A 329 -7.61 16.53 0.22
C CYS A 329 -8.77 16.89 -0.72
N HIS A 330 -8.58 17.81 -1.67
CA HIS A 330 -9.65 18.35 -2.51
C HIS A 330 -9.82 17.63 -3.87
N THR A 331 -9.36 16.39 -4.00
CA THR A 331 -9.59 15.57 -5.21
C THR A 331 -10.11 14.18 -4.84
N ALA A 332 -11.38 13.90 -5.16
CA ALA A 332 -11.94 12.56 -5.07
C ALA A 332 -11.27 11.57 -6.04
N PRO A 333 -11.28 10.26 -5.75
CA PRO A 333 -10.96 9.23 -6.75
C PRO A 333 -11.84 9.42 -8.00
N GLN A 334 -11.22 9.50 -9.18
CA GLN A 334 -11.85 9.84 -10.48
C GLN A 334 -12.46 11.26 -10.59
N GLY A 335 -12.33 12.10 -9.55
CA GLY A 335 -12.72 13.50 -9.60
C GLY A 335 -11.76 14.34 -10.45
N ALA A 336 -12.22 15.49 -10.92
CA ALA A 336 -11.34 16.51 -11.47
C ALA A 336 -10.47 17.13 -10.34
N PRO A 337 -9.22 17.53 -10.61
CA PRO A 337 -8.36 18.15 -9.60
C PRO A 337 -9.04 19.33 -8.89
N TYR A 338 -8.91 19.39 -7.56
CA TYR A 338 -9.50 20.43 -6.70
C TYR A 338 -11.04 20.51 -6.67
N ALA A 339 -11.77 19.65 -7.40
CA ALA A 339 -13.25 19.65 -7.45
C ALA A 339 -13.92 19.04 -6.20
N GLY A 340 -13.15 18.68 -5.17
CA GLY A 340 -13.65 18.22 -3.88
C GLY A 340 -14.10 16.76 -3.87
N GLN A 341 -15.17 16.49 -3.11
CA GLN A 341 -15.86 15.20 -2.94
C GLN A 341 -15.06 14.03 -2.33
N ARG A 342 -13.77 14.18 -2.00
CA ARG A 342 -13.01 13.14 -1.26
C ARG A 342 -13.61 12.98 0.13
N GLY A 343 -13.89 11.74 0.51
CA GLY A 343 -14.29 11.38 1.87
C GLY A 343 -13.05 11.21 2.75
N ILE A 344 -13.01 11.94 3.87
CA ILE A 344 -12.02 11.81 4.93
C ILE A 344 -12.72 11.13 6.11
N GLU A 345 -12.30 9.90 6.42
CA GLU A 345 -12.86 9.15 7.54
C GLU A 345 -12.30 9.64 8.88
N THR A 346 -13.20 9.87 9.84
CA THR A 346 -12.87 10.26 11.21
C THR A 346 -13.60 9.35 12.21
N PRO A 347 -13.19 9.29 13.49
CA PRO A 347 -13.96 8.58 14.54
C PRO A 347 -15.42 9.05 14.66
N PHE A 348 -15.69 10.27 14.19
CA PHE A 348 -16.97 10.96 14.27
C PHE A 348 -17.83 10.81 13.01
N GLY A 349 -17.36 10.08 11.98
CA GLY A 349 -18.01 9.93 10.68
C GLY A 349 -17.15 10.46 9.53
N VAL A 350 -17.75 10.65 8.35
CA VAL A 350 -17.02 11.06 7.13
C VAL A 350 -17.21 12.55 6.86
N VAL A 351 -16.11 13.29 6.81
CA VAL A 351 -16.07 14.66 6.28
C VAL A 351 -15.83 14.59 4.78
N TYR A 352 -16.47 15.47 4.01
CA TYR A 352 -16.24 15.57 2.56
C TYR A 352 -15.58 16.90 2.22
N SER A 353 -14.52 16.86 1.42
CA SER A 353 -13.80 18.05 0.94
C SER A 353 -14.66 18.90 0.00
N SER A 354 -14.66 20.22 0.16
CA SER A 354 -15.31 21.14 -0.78
C SER A 354 -14.59 21.21 -2.13
N ASN A 355 -15.31 21.58 -3.18
CA ASN A 355 -14.78 22.08 -4.44
C ASN A 355 -14.08 23.43 -4.19
N ILE A 356 -12.82 23.56 -4.62
CA ILE A 356 -12.02 24.79 -4.53
C ILE A 356 -11.42 25.21 -5.89
N THR A 357 -12.07 24.80 -6.98
CA THR A 357 -11.81 25.33 -8.33
C THR A 357 -12.34 26.77 -8.48
N SER A 358 -11.99 27.45 -9.57
CA SER A 358 -12.47 28.80 -9.89
C SER A 358 -13.97 28.89 -10.26
N ASP A 359 -14.75 27.80 -10.14
CA ASP A 359 -16.18 27.84 -10.39
C ASP A 359 -16.89 28.79 -9.41
N VAL A 360 -17.84 29.58 -9.93
CA VAL A 360 -18.50 30.67 -9.19
C VAL A 360 -19.69 30.20 -8.35
N GLY A 361 -20.31 29.07 -8.69
CA GLY A 361 -21.52 28.58 -8.02
C GLY A 361 -21.26 27.49 -6.97
N SER A 362 -20.33 26.57 -7.24
CA SER A 362 -20.01 25.43 -6.37
C SER A 362 -18.56 25.42 -5.86
N GLY A 363 -17.64 26.09 -6.57
CA GLY A 363 -16.26 26.31 -6.16
C GLY A 363 -16.05 27.62 -5.37
N ILE A 364 -14.87 28.22 -5.51
CA ILE A 364 -14.48 29.46 -4.80
C ILE A 364 -14.35 30.70 -5.69
N GLY A 365 -14.76 30.65 -6.97
CA GLY A 365 -14.58 31.76 -7.91
C GLY A 365 -15.15 33.09 -7.41
N ALA A 366 -16.33 33.04 -6.77
CA ALA A 366 -17.04 34.18 -6.21
C ALA A 366 -16.59 34.59 -4.78
N TRP A 367 -15.57 33.96 -4.19
CA TRP A 367 -15.07 34.32 -2.86
C TRP A 367 -14.13 35.53 -2.92
N SER A 368 -14.20 36.39 -1.92
CA SER A 368 -13.23 37.47 -1.69
C SER A 368 -11.98 36.96 -0.95
N ALA A 369 -10.94 37.80 -0.87
CA ALA A 369 -9.77 37.53 -0.03
C ALA A 369 -10.16 37.40 1.45
N ASP A 370 -11.09 38.22 1.93
CA ASP A 370 -11.58 38.16 3.31
C ASP A 370 -12.43 36.91 3.59
N ASP A 371 -13.25 36.44 2.63
CA ASP A 371 -13.95 35.14 2.75
C ASP A 371 -12.96 33.98 2.92
N PHE A 372 -11.89 33.97 2.12
CA PHE A 372 -10.87 32.94 2.17
C PHE A 372 -10.02 33.04 3.45
N TRP A 373 -9.69 34.25 3.89
CA TRP A 373 -9.07 34.51 5.19
C TRP A 373 -9.92 33.97 6.35
N GLN A 374 -11.22 34.26 6.36
CA GLN A 374 -12.15 33.76 7.38
C GLN A 374 -12.23 32.23 7.41
N ALA A 375 -12.10 31.55 6.26
CA ALA A 375 -11.98 30.10 6.25
C ALA A 375 -10.65 29.63 6.86
N MET A 376 -9.52 30.12 6.34
CA MET A 376 -8.18 29.67 6.73
C MET A 376 -7.83 29.96 8.20
N HIS A 377 -8.25 31.11 8.74
CA HIS A 377 -7.91 31.57 10.09
C HIS A 377 -9.02 31.36 11.11
N HIS A 378 -10.28 31.53 10.69
CA HIS A 378 -11.41 31.53 11.61
C HIS A 378 -12.34 30.33 11.42
N GLY A 379 -11.99 29.37 10.56
CA GLY A 379 -12.79 28.18 10.32
C GLY A 379 -14.22 28.52 9.87
N ARG A 380 -14.40 29.65 9.17
CA ARG A 380 -15.69 30.20 8.75
C ARG A 380 -15.79 30.22 7.24
N SER A 381 -16.78 29.52 6.73
CA SER A 381 -17.15 29.56 5.32
C SER A 381 -17.81 30.90 4.95
N ARG A 382 -17.84 31.23 3.65
CA ARG A 382 -18.46 32.44 3.08
C ARG A 382 -19.95 32.62 3.40
N ASP A 383 -20.66 31.54 3.71
CA ASP A 383 -22.03 31.53 4.25
C ASP A 383 -22.10 31.81 5.77
N GLY A 384 -20.99 32.25 6.39
CA GLY A 384 -20.84 32.46 7.84
C GLY A 384 -20.72 31.17 8.65
N ARG A 385 -20.86 30.01 8.00
CA ARG A 385 -21.01 28.71 8.66
C ARG A 385 -19.68 28.17 9.15
N LEU A 386 -19.66 27.60 10.36
CA LEU A 386 -18.46 26.97 10.93
C LEU A 386 -18.11 25.69 10.18
N LEU A 387 -16.83 25.58 9.84
CA LEU A 387 -16.18 24.45 9.18
C LEU A 387 -15.79 23.37 10.21
N SER A 388 -15.75 22.11 9.76
CA SER A 388 -15.21 21.02 10.55
C SER A 388 -13.69 21.19 10.73
N PRO A 389 -13.11 20.93 11.92
CA PRO A 389 -11.66 20.97 12.14
C PRO A 389 -10.88 19.85 11.43
N ALA A 390 -11.54 19.00 10.65
CA ALA A 390 -10.87 18.15 9.65
C ALA A 390 -10.37 18.95 8.44
N PHE A 391 -10.87 20.18 8.23
CA PHE A 391 -10.15 21.22 7.49
C PHE A 391 -9.21 21.92 8.48
N PRO A 392 -7.88 21.87 8.30
CA PRO A 392 -6.92 22.18 9.35
C PRO A 392 -6.68 23.70 9.53
N TYR A 393 -7.74 24.48 9.70
CA TYR A 393 -7.65 25.89 10.11
C TYR A 393 -6.94 26.07 11.46
N THR A 394 -6.89 25.01 12.28
CA THR A 394 -6.07 24.86 13.48
C THR A 394 -4.57 25.08 13.22
N SER A 395 -4.08 24.70 12.04
CA SER A 395 -2.71 24.93 11.58
C SER A 395 -2.64 26.12 10.60
N PHE A 396 -3.55 26.21 9.63
CA PHE A 396 -3.56 27.29 8.62
C PHE A 396 -3.78 28.70 9.19
N SER A 397 -4.31 28.84 10.41
CA SER A 397 -4.36 30.13 11.11
C SER A 397 -2.98 30.72 11.43
N ARG A 398 -1.89 30.00 11.14
CA ARG A 398 -0.50 30.51 11.22
C ARG A 398 -0.06 31.25 9.96
N MET A 399 -0.81 31.19 8.86
CA MET A 399 -0.36 31.71 7.55
C MET A 399 -0.57 33.21 7.43
N PRO A 400 0.48 34.03 7.19
CA PRO A 400 0.31 35.48 7.07
C PRO A 400 -0.60 35.81 5.89
N ARG A 401 -1.33 36.93 5.98
CA ARG A 401 -2.33 37.36 4.98
C ARG A 401 -1.86 37.33 3.52
N ALA A 402 -0.59 37.66 3.27
CA ALA A 402 0.00 37.59 1.93
C ALA A 402 0.01 36.16 1.35
N ASP A 403 0.25 35.13 2.17
CA ASP A 403 0.31 33.73 1.76
C ASP A 403 -1.11 33.15 1.52
N THR A 404 -2.12 33.57 2.30
CA THR A 404 -3.52 33.18 2.01
C THR A 404 -4.08 33.86 0.77
N ASP A 405 -3.72 35.12 0.53
CA ASP A 405 -4.17 35.85 -0.65
C ASP A 405 -3.46 35.32 -1.91
N ALA A 406 -2.19 34.91 -1.77
CA ALA A 406 -1.49 34.14 -2.79
C ALA A 406 -2.16 32.79 -3.11
N LEU A 407 -2.52 32.02 -2.08
CA LEU A 407 -3.30 30.78 -2.24
C LEU A 407 -4.61 31.01 -3.01
N LEU A 408 -5.40 32.03 -2.64
CA LEU A 408 -6.64 32.36 -3.35
C LEU A 408 -6.37 32.76 -4.81
N ALA A 409 -5.35 33.60 -5.06
CA ALA A 409 -4.98 34.00 -6.41
C ALA A 409 -4.64 32.79 -7.29
N TYR A 410 -3.88 31.82 -6.76
CA TYR A 410 -3.62 30.56 -7.46
C TYR A 410 -4.88 29.72 -7.69
N LEU A 411 -5.72 29.51 -6.66
CA LEU A 411 -6.92 28.70 -6.79
C LEU A 411 -7.93 29.30 -7.78
N LYS A 412 -7.94 30.63 -7.97
CA LYS A 412 -8.71 31.28 -9.05
C LYS A 412 -8.17 31.05 -10.47
N THR A 413 -6.96 30.49 -10.62
CA THR A 413 -6.44 30.01 -11.92
C THR A 413 -6.76 28.53 -12.20
N VAL A 414 -7.23 27.77 -11.19
CA VAL A 414 -7.57 26.36 -11.35
C VAL A 414 -8.86 26.23 -12.17
N PRO A 415 -8.87 25.47 -13.29
CA PRO A 415 -10.01 25.40 -14.20
C PRO A 415 -11.34 25.11 -13.49
N PRO A 416 -12.44 25.83 -13.81
CA PRO A 416 -13.70 25.73 -13.09
C PRO A 416 -14.36 24.37 -13.34
N VAL A 417 -14.81 23.72 -12.27
CA VAL A 417 -15.58 22.47 -12.34
C VAL A 417 -16.88 22.67 -11.58
N VAL A 418 -18.01 22.51 -12.27
CA VAL A 418 -19.34 22.57 -11.64
C VAL A 418 -19.59 21.26 -10.88
N GLN A 419 -19.23 21.24 -9.60
CA GLN A 419 -19.34 20.09 -8.71
C GLN A 419 -19.90 20.54 -7.34
N PRO A 420 -21.22 20.38 -7.12
CA PRO A 420 -21.86 20.72 -5.85
C PRO A 420 -21.27 19.95 -4.66
N ASN A 421 -21.04 20.66 -3.56
CA ASN A 421 -20.41 20.15 -2.34
C ASN A 421 -21.28 19.13 -1.60
N ARG A 422 -20.72 17.95 -1.28
CA ARG A 422 -21.42 16.91 -0.52
C ARG A 422 -21.46 17.24 0.99
N ALA A 423 -22.65 17.19 1.59
CA ALA A 423 -22.82 17.32 3.03
C ALA A 423 -22.07 16.22 3.80
N HIS A 424 -21.45 16.58 4.93
CA HIS A 424 -20.67 15.65 5.76
C HIS A 424 -21.56 14.56 6.39
N ALA A 425 -21.11 13.31 6.34
CA ALA A 425 -21.76 12.17 7.01
C ALA A 425 -21.18 11.99 8.42
N LEU A 426 -21.26 13.04 9.24
CA LEU A 426 -20.88 13.02 10.65
C LEU A 426 -22.02 12.48 11.50
N ARG A 427 -21.68 11.75 12.58
CA ARG A 427 -22.63 11.24 13.57
C ARG A 427 -23.28 12.41 14.28
N TRP A 428 -24.61 12.42 14.35
CA TRP A 428 -25.35 13.42 15.13
C TRP A 428 -24.98 13.31 16.62
N PRO A 429 -24.80 14.43 17.36
CA PRO A 429 -24.95 15.83 16.96
C PRO A 429 -23.66 16.50 16.46
N LEU A 430 -22.55 15.76 16.27
CA LEU A 430 -21.20 16.30 16.08
C LEU A 430 -21.00 17.13 14.80
N GLY A 431 -21.84 16.94 13.79
CA GLY A 431 -21.85 17.76 12.56
C GLY A 431 -22.66 19.06 12.65
N THR A 432 -23.29 19.37 13.79
CA THR A 432 -24.17 20.54 13.94
C THR A 432 -23.38 21.81 14.26
N GLN A 433 -23.93 22.97 13.91
CA GLN A 433 -23.28 24.27 14.17
C GLN A 433 -23.05 24.56 15.66
N PRO A 434 -23.98 24.26 16.61
CA PRO A 434 -23.69 24.40 18.03
C PRO A 434 -22.55 23.49 18.53
N ALA A 435 -22.46 22.25 18.02
CA ALA A 435 -21.37 21.34 18.38
C ALA A 435 -20.01 21.85 17.87
N LEU A 436 -19.95 22.36 16.63
CA LEU A 436 -18.75 22.98 16.07
C LEU A 436 -18.37 24.29 16.78
N ALA A 437 -19.35 25.10 17.21
CA ALA A 437 -19.13 26.30 17.99
C ALA A 437 -18.52 25.99 19.36
N LEU A 438 -19.11 25.03 20.10
CA LEU A 438 -18.62 24.58 21.40
C LEU A 438 -17.22 23.95 21.30
N TRP A 439 -16.99 23.10 20.31
CA TRP A 439 -15.66 22.53 20.06
C TRP A 439 -14.62 23.63 19.82
N ARG A 440 -14.97 24.61 18.98
CA ARG A 440 -14.10 25.73 18.63
C ARG A 440 -13.78 26.61 19.84
N SER A 441 -14.76 26.93 20.68
CA SER A 441 -14.54 27.75 21.89
C SER A 441 -13.73 27.03 22.98
N LEU A 442 -13.65 25.69 22.94
CA LEU A 442 -12.83 24.89 23.87
C LEU A 442 -11.41 24.63 23.36
N TYR A 443 -11.20 24.55 22.05
CA TYR A 443 -9.97 23.98 21.47
C TYR A 443 -9.29 24.81 20.37
N PHE A 444 -9.76 26.04 20.08
CA PHE A 444 -9.11 26.88 19.08
C PHE A 444 -9.13 28.39 19.39
N THR A 445 -7.93 28.98 19.33
CA THR A 445 -7.70 30.43 19.31
C THR A 445 -7.02 30.78 17.98
N PRO A 446 -7.55 31.74 17.17
CA PRO A 446 -6.86 32.20 15.97
C PRO A 446 -5.57 32.92 16.36
N GLN A 447 -4.45 32.56 15.73
CA GLN A 447 -3.16 33.19 15.98
C GLN A 447 -2.20 32.97 14.80
N GLU A 448 -1.84 34.06 14.09
CA GLU A 448 -0.82 34.05 13.03
C GLU A 448 0.54 33.55 13.55
N PHE A 449 1.47 33.23 12.64
CA PHE A 449 2.85 32.96 13.01
C PHE A 449 3.58 34.26 13.36
N VAL A 450 4.05 34.36 14.60
CA VAL A 450 4.92 35.46 15.06
C VAL A 450 6.35 34.90 15.14
N PRO A 451 7.32 35.48 14.41
CA PRO A 451 8.72 35.07 14.51
C PRO A 451 9.28 35.28 15.93
N ASP A 452 10.00 34.28 16.42
CA ASP A 452 10.77 34.35 17.67
C ASP A 452 12.07 35.15 17.42
N SER A 453 12.25 36.26 18.15
CA SER A 453 13.43 37.13 18.03
C SER A 453 14.70 36.53 18.65
N GLY A 454 14.59 35.48 19.45
CA GLY A 454 15.72 34.68 19.92
C GLY A 454 16.20 33.62 18.91
N GLN A 455 15.52 33.48 17.76
CA GLN A 455 15.76 32.43 16.78
C GLN A 455 16.19 32.98 15.42
N SER A 456 16.91 32.18 14.64
CA SER A 456 17.38 32.58 13.30
C SER A 456 16.20 32.73 12.32
N ALA A 457 16.40 33.50 11.24
CA ALA A 457 15.42 33.61 10.17
C ALA A 457 15.10 32.24 9.52
N GLN A 458 16.11 31.36 9.42
CA GLN A 458 15.95 29.99 8.93
C GLN A 458 15.13 29.13 9.89
N TRP A 459 15.38 29.20 11.20
CA TRP A 459 14.57 28.51 12.21
C TRP A 459 13.11 28.99 12.15
N ASN A 460 12.90 30.31 12.09
CA ASN A 460 11.57 30.90 11.99
C ASN A 460 10.83 30.49 10.71
N ARG A 461 11.53 30.39 9.57
CA ARG A 461 10.97 29.86 8.32
C ARG A 461 10.55 28.40 8.47
N GLY A 462 11.36 27.56 9.10
CA GLY A 462 11.02 26.16 9.39
C GLY A 462 9.85 26.02 10.35
N ALA A 463 9.85 26.82 11.42
CA ALA A 463 8.80 26.88 12.41
C ALA A 463 7.45 27.27 11.79
N TYR A 464 7.47 28.26 10.89
CA TYR A 464 6.30 28.61 10.08
C TYR A 464 5.83 27.45 9.21
N LEU A 465 6.71 26.87 8.39
CA LEU A 465 6.36 25.82 7.43
C LEU A 465 5.76 24.57 8.10
N VAL A 466 6.36 24.11 9.20
CA VAL A 466 5.92 22.90 9.93
C VAL A 466 4.60 23.10 10.67
N GLN A 467 4.37 24.29 11.25
CA GLN A 467 3.17 24.59 12.06
C GLN A 467 2.00 25.15 11.24
N GLY A 468 2.29 25.82 10.12
CA GLY A 468 1.32 26.47 9.25
C GLY A 468 0.96 25.65 8.02
N PRO A 469 1.48 26.00 6.81
CA PRO A 469 1.06 25.38 5.56
C PRO A 469 1.34 23.88 5.50
N GLY A 470 2.43 23.40 6.09
CA GLY A 470 2.76 21.96 6.14
C GLY A 470 2.04 21.17 7.23
N HIS A 471 1.29 21.83 8.13
CA HIS A 471 0.35 21.28 9.12
C HIS A 471 0.78 19.98 9.85
N CYS A 472 2.08 19.79 10.10
CA CYS A 472 2.64 18.50 10.54
C CYS A 472 2.05 18.02 11.88
N GLY A 473 1.65 18.95 12.74
CA GLY A 473 0.95 18.67 14.00
C GLY A 473 -0.35 17.88 13.83
N GLU A 474 -1.08 18.07 12.73
CA GLU A 474 -2.38 17.42 12.51
C GLU A 474 -2.27 15.88 12.44
N CYS A 475 -1.09 15.36 12.09
CA CYS A 475 -0.76 13.94 12.18
C CYS A 475 0.17 13.60 13.36
N HIS A 476 1.16 14.45 13.66
CA HIS A 476 2.23 14.14 14.63
C HIS A 476 1.97 14.63 16.06
N THR A 477 0.81 15.24 16.37
CA THR A 477 0.42 15.61 17.74
C THR A 477 -0.71 14.70 18.25
N PRO A 478 -0.68 14.22 19.51
CA PRO A 478 -1.78 13.46 20.10
C PRO A 478 -3.12 14.22 20.04
N ARG A 479 -4.22 13.47 19.91
CA ARG A 479 -5.58 14.04 19.91
C ARG A 479 -6.41 13.48 21.06
N ASN A 480 -7.21 14.34 21.69
CA ASN A 480 -8.16 13.94 22.72
C ASN A 480 -9.39 13.21 22.14
N VAL A 481 -10.31 12.76 23.01
CA VAL A 481 -11.52 12.02 22.61
C VAL A 481 -12.50 12.83 21.73
N LEU A 482 -12.33 14.16 21.65
CA LEU A 482 -13.09 15.07 20.78
C LEU A 482 -12.29 15.49 19.52
N GLY A 483 -11.12 14.88 19.27
CA GLY A 483 -10.31 15.10 18.07
C GLY A 483 -9.45 16.36 18.07
N ALA A 484 -9.46 17.16 19.13
CA ALA A 484 -8.56 18.30 19.25
C ALA A 484 -7.12 17.85 19.53
N MET A 485 -6.14 18.54 18.96
CA MET A 485 -4.72 18.34 19.28
C MET A 485 -4.47 18.75 20.74
N THR A 486 -3.77 17.91 21.50
CA THR A 486 -3.55 18.09 22.95
C THR A 486 -2.26 17.44 23.41
N GLY A 487 -1.64 17.99 24.46
CA GLY A 487 -0.33 17.54 24.94
C GLY A 487 0.81 18.12 24.10
N ASP A 488 1.98 17.50 24.17
CA ASP A 488 3.17 18.02 23.50
C ASP A 488 3.05 17.97 21.97
N ALA A 489 3.15 19.14 21.33
CA ALA A 489 3.15 19.24 19.88
C ALA A 489 4.29 18.40 19.27
N LEU A 490 3.98 17.68 18.17
CA LEU A 490 4.89 16.82 17.41
C LEU A 490 5.47 15.60 18.18
N SER A 491 4.91 15.25 19.34
CA SER A 491 5.33 14.08 20.16
C SER A 491 4.94 12.70 19.61
N GLY A 492 4.25 12.64 18.48
CA GLY A 492 3.79 11.42 17.81
C GLY A 492 2.37 11.01 18.20
N ALA A 493 1.65 10.34 17.29
CA ALA A 493 0.27 9.91 17.52
C ALA A 493 -0.10 8.68 16.68
N VAL A 494 -1.09 7.91 17.14
CA VAL A 494 -1.75 6.90 16.30
C VAL A 494 -3.01 7.51 15.70
N MET A 495 -3.08 7.55 14.36
CA MET A 495 -4.29 7.96 13.64
C MET A 495 -5.43 6.98 13.96
N PRO A 496 -6.53 7.38 14.64
CA PRO A 496 -7.43 6.41 15.27
C PRO A 496 -8.17 5.47 14.30
N VAL A 497 -8.46 5.95 13.08
CA VAL A 497 -9.15 5.18 12.02
C VAL A 497 -8.19 4.20 11.35
N THR A 498 -7.16 4.71 10.69
CA THR A 498 -6.16 3.92 9.94
C THR A 498 -5.25 3.08 10.84
N ASN A 499 -5.20 3.37 12.15
CA ASN A 499 -4.31 2.79 13.15
C ASN A 499 -2.80 2.98 12.83
N TRP A 500 -2.49 3.88 11.91
CA TRP A 500 -1.13 4.19 11.48
C TRP A 500 -0.46 5.11 12.51
N LEU A 501 0.77 4.79 12.89
CA LEU A 501 1.60 5.59 13.78
C LEU A 501 2.27 6.71 12.96
N ALA A 502 1.96 7.97 13.30
CA ALA A 502 2.83 9.10 13.03
C ALA A 502 3.90 9.13 14.14
N PRO A 503 5.19 8.85 13.84
CA PRO A 503 6.23 8.80 14.86
C PRO A 503 6.50 10.17 15.48
N SER A 504 7.04 10.20 16.70
CA SER A 504 7.50 11.44 17.33
C SER A 504 8.58 12.10 16.49
N LEU A 505 8.42 13.39 16.18
CA LEU A 505 9.47 14.21 15.57
C LEU A 505 10.41 14.81 16.63
N ARG A 506 10.22 14.45 17.91
CA ARG A 506 10.96 14.96 19.07
C ARG A 506 11.80 13.89 19.80
N ASP A 507 11.59 12.62 19.47
CA ASP A 507 12.41 11.51 19.93
C ASP A 507 13.33 11.06 18.79
N SER A 508 14.65 11.12 19.01
CA SER A 508 15.66 10.67 18.05
C SER A 508 15.54 9.18 17.72
N LYS A 509 15.03 8.35 18.63
CA LYS A 509 14.77 6.92 18.40
C LYS A 509 13.56 6.66 17.50
N ALA A 510 12.67 7.65 17.34
CA ALA A 510 11.48 7.57 16.50
C ALA A 510 11.71 8.23 15.13
N ALA A 511 11.44 9.52 14.99
CA ALA A 511 11.62 10.29 13.75
C ALA A 511 12.18 11.71 13.98
N GLY A 512 12.75 11.98 15.17
CA GLY A 512 13.47 13.21 15.45
C GLY A 512 14.69 13.40 14.53
N VAL A 513 14.99 14.66 14.24
CA VAL A 513 16.08 15.10 13.36
C VAL A 513 17.29 15.44 14.22
N ALA A 514 18.28 14.56 14.29
CA ALA A 514 19.49 14.79 15.08
C ALA A 514 20.70 14.09 14.45
N GLY A 515 21.84 14.79 14.42
CA GLY A 515 23.11 14.25 13.91
C GLY A 515 23.00 13.71 12.48
N ASP A 516 23.42 12.46 12.27
CA ASP A 516 23.40 11.78 10.97
C ASP A 516 22.00 11.66 10.34
N GLN A 517 20.93 11.75 11.16
CA GLN A 517 19.55 11.64 10.69
C GLN A 517 19.08 12.86 9.87
N GLU A 518 19.80 13.98 9.89
CA GLU A 518 19.41 15.18 9.13
C GLU A 518 19.42 14.94 7.62
N VAL A 519 20.55 14.48 7.08
CA VAL A 519 20.70 14.13 5.65
C VAL A 519 19.74 13.00 5.24
N ALA A 520 19.52 12.02 6.12
CA ALA A 520 18.56 10.95 5.90
C ALA A 520 17.12 11.48 5.84
N THR A 521 16.75 12.43 6.70
CA THR A 521 15.41 13.03 6.72
C THR A 521 15.19 13.96 5.53
N ALA A 522 16.18 14.78 5.16
CA ALA A 522 16.17 15.57 3.94
C ALA A 522 15.86 14.68 2.71
N ARG A 523 16.61 13.58 2.55
CA ARG A 523 16.42 12.62 1.45
C ARG A 523 15.04 11.95 1.49
N LEU A 524 14.53 11.61 2.68
CA LEU A 524 13.21 11.01 2.86
C LEU A 524 12.08 11.96 2.42
N LEU A 525 12.13 13.23 2.80
CA LEU A 525 11.16 14.25 2.41
C LEU A 525 11.23 14.58 0.91
N ARG A 526 12.44 14.60 0.33
CA ARG A 526 12.68 14.87 -1.10
C ARG A 526 12.25 13.73 -2.02
N THR A 527 12.43 12.47 -1.61
CA THR A 527 12.39 11.31 -2.53
C THR A 527 11.47 10.17 -2.09
N GLY A 528 11.08 10.12 -0.81
CA GLY A 528 10.39 8.99 -0.20
C GLY A 528 11.31 7.86 0.26
N LEU A 529 12.64 8.00 0.14
CA LEU A 529 13.64 6.98 0.48
C LEU A 529 14.81 7.54 1.32
N ALA A 530 15.27 6.74 2.29
CA ALA A 530 16.50 6.91 3.04
C ALA A 530 17.10 5.52 3.38
N PRO A 531 18.37 5.40 3.82
CA PRO A 531 19.02 4.09 3.96
C PRO A 531 18.29 3.09 4.88
N HIS A 532 17.73 3.57 5.99
CA HIS A 532 16.99 2.75 6.98
C HIS A 532 15.48 3.08 7.06
N ALA A 533 14.94 3.85 6.10
CA ALA A 533 13.55 4.33 6.14
C ALA A 533 12.94 4.58 4.74
N GLN A 534 11.63 4.38 4.64
CA GLN A 534 10.84 4.56 3.41
C GLN A 534 9.52 5.25 3.77
N ALA A 535 9.09 6.21 2.95
CA ALA A 535 7.77 6.80 3.07
C ALA A 535 6.69 5.79 2.66
N GLN A 536 5.75 5.51 3.55
CA GLN A 536 4.64 4.56 3.36
C GLN A 536 3.36 5.10 4.02
N GLY A 537 2.20 4.59 3.62
CA GLY A 537 0.91 5.04 4.14
C GLY A 537 0.69 6.55 3.90
N PRO A 538 0.08 7.29 4.84
CA PRO A 538 -0.16 8.73 4.68
C PRO A 538 1.10 9.57 4.41
N MET A 539 2.28 9.15 4.88
CA MET A 539 3.53 9.87 4.55
C MET A 539 3.98 9.67 3.09
N ALA A 540 3.52 8.62 2.40
CA ALA A 540 3.70 8.53 0.95
C ALA A 540 2.86 9.59 0.23
N GLU A 541 1.60 9.83 0.64
CA GLU A 541 0.74 10.89 0.11
C GLU A 541 1.31 12.30 0.39
N VAL A 542 1.91 12.52 1.57
CA VAL A 542 2.56 13.80 1.93
C VAL A 542 3.83 14.05 1.12
N VAL A 543 4.67 13.04 0.90
CA VAL A 543 5.87 13.16 0.06
C VAL A 543 5.50 13.32 -1.42
N GLN A 544 4.56 12.52 -1.92
CA GLN A 544 4.16 12.54 -3.33
C GLN A 544 3.43 13.83 -3.73
N GLY A 545 2.53 14.33 -2.88
CA GLY A 545 1.76 15.54 -3.15
C GLY A 545 2.47 16.84 -2.77
N GLY A 546 3.27 16.84 -1.69
CA GLY A 546 3.83 18.05 -1.08
C GLY A 546 5.35 18.09 -0.98
N THR A 547 5.94 17.32 -0.06
CA THR A 547 7.31 17.62 0.42
C THR A 547 8.43 17.40 -0.60
N GLN A 548 8.23 16.59 -1.66
CA GLN A 548 9.19 16.50 -2.77
C GLN A 548 9.35 17.81 -3.56
N TYR A 549 8.43 18.77 -3.40
CA TYR A 549 8.39 20.04 -4.13
C TYR A 549 8.81 21.25 -3.29
N LEU A 550 9.17 21.07 -2.01
CA LEU A 550 9.77 22.13 -1.20
C LEU A 550 11.10 22.59 -1.84
N SER A 551 11.41 23.88 -1.74
CA SER A 551 12.73 24.39 -2.11
C SER A 551 13.81 23.89 -1.14
N ASP A 552 15.07 23.86 -1.58
CA ASP A 552 16.20 23.41 -0.74
C ASP A 552 16.24 24.16 0.59
N ALA A 553 16.21 25.49 0.53
CA ALA A 553 16.22 26.36 1.71
C ALA A 553 15.02 26.13 2.65
N ASP A 554 13.85 25.76 2.12
CA ASP A 554 12.67 25.44 2.94
C ASP A 554 12.76 24.07 3.61
N ILE A 555 13.34 23.06 2.94
CA ILE A 555 13.63 21.75 3.55
C ILE A 555 14.63 21.93 4.69
N ASP A 556 15.73 22.63 4.40
CA ASP A 556 16.82 22.84 5.37
C ASP A 556 16.33 23.70 6.54
N ALA A 557 15.45 24.68 6.30
CA ALA A 557 14.75 25.42 7.35
C ALA A 557 13.85 24.53 8.21
N MET A 558 13.02 23.66 7.60
CA MET A 558 12.19 22.71 8.34
C MET A 558 13.03 21.74 9.19
N LEU A 559 14.19 21.31 8.70
CA LEU A 559 15.12 20.44 9.45
C LEU A 559 15.75 21.17 10.64
N VAL A 560 16.20 22.42 10.47
CA VAL A 560 16.70 23.27 11.58
C VAL A 560 15.64 23.46 12.67
N TYR A 561 14.38 23.71 12.30
CA TYR A 561 13.30 23.78 13.27
C TYR A 561 13.05 22.46 13.97
N LEU A 562 12.84 21.36 13.22
CA LEU A 562 12.55 20.04 13.79
C LEU A 562 13.68 19.53 14.69
N GLY A 563 14.94 19.80 14.33
CA GLY A 563 16.11 19.42 15.14
C GLY A 563 16.14 20.11 16.50
N SER A 564 15.75 21.39 16.56
CA SER A 564 15.63 22.13 17.83
C SER A 564 14.57 21.57 18.78
N LEU A 565 13.62 20.78 18.28
CA LEU A 565 12.55 20.17 19.08
C LEU A 565 12.93 18.80 19.66
N VAL A 566 14.05 18.21 19.22
CA VAL A 566 14.50 16.89 19.68
C VAL A 566 14.96 16.99 21.13
N LEU A 567 14.28 16.26 22.00
CA LEU A 567 14.60 16.21 23.41
C LEU A 567 15.79 15.26 23.65
N PRO A 568 16.70 15.58 24.60
CA PRO A 568 17.65 14.59 25.11
C PRO A 568 16.91 13.33 25.54
N THR A 569 17.41 12.14 25.16
CA THR A 569 16.68 10.89 25.36
C THR A 569 16.61 10.48 26.82
N HIS A 570 15.61 10.98 27.54
CA HIS A 570 15.14 10.36 28.77
C HIS A 570 14.69 8.94 28.45
N ALA A 571 15.25 7.97 29.16
CA ALA A 571 14.88 6.57 29.00
C ALA A 571 13.51 6.32 29.66
N SER A 572 12.42 6.61 28.94
CA SER A 572 11.12 6.03 29.24
C SER A 572 11.30 4.52 29.40
N PRO A 573 10.76 3.89 30.47
CA PRO A 573 10.94 2.46 30.71
C PRO A 573 10.16 1.66 29.67
N SER A 574 10.80 1.41 28.52
CA SER A 574 10.40 0.32 27.63
C SER A 574 10.34 -0.95 28.48
N GLN A 575 9.21 -1.66 28.42
CA GLN A 575 9.14 -2.99 29.02
C GLN A 575 10.33 -3.80 28.50
N ALA A 576 11.11 -4.37 29.41
CA ALA A 576 12.28 -5.17 29.07
C ALA A 576 11.87 -6.21 28.02
N PRO A 577 12.56 -6.32 26.87
CA PRO A 577 12.14 -7.22 25.81
C PRO A 577 12.04 -8.64 26.36
N GLN A 578 10.82 -9.19 26.43
CA GLN A 578 10.65 -10.56 26.91
C GLN A 578 11.43 -11.47 25.96
N PRO A 579 12.42 -12.24 26.46
CA PRO A 579 13.34 -13.01 25.63
C PRO A 579 12.60 -14.22 25.04
N THR A 580 11.89 -13.96 23.96
CA THR A 580 11.24 -14.96 23.13
C THR A 580 12.33 -15.81 22.49
N VAL A 581 12.32 -17.11 22.77
CA VAL A 581 13.35 -18.05 22.29
C VAL A 581 13.50 -17.91 20.78
N ARG A 582 14.74 -17.74 20.29
CA ARG A 582 15.05 -17.58 18.86
C ARG A 582 14.56 -18.80 18.08
N SER A 583 13.35 -18.67 17.52
CA SER A 583 12.67 -19.76 16.83
C SER A 583 13.31 -19.98 15.45
N SER A 584 13.82 -21.19 15.23
CA SER A 584 14.30 -21.63 13.93
C SER A 584 13.20 -21.59 12.86
N ALA A 585 11.93 -21.76 13.24
CA ALA A 585 10.80 -21.58 12.35
C ALA A 585 10.60 -20.10 11.94
N ALA A 586 10.79 -19.15 12.86
CA ALA A 586 10.68 -17.72 12.55
C ALA A 586 11.83 -17.23 11.65
N ALA A 587 13.05 -17.69 11.90
CA ALA A 587 14.20 -17.46 11.02
C ALA A 587 13.97 -18.10 9.62
N LYS A 588 13.39 -19.31 9.56
CA LYS A 588 13.03 -19.96 8.30
C LYS A 588 11.95 -19.18 7.52
N LEU A 589 10.94 -18.63 8.20
CA LEU A 589 9.94 -17.76 7.55
C LEU A 589 10.58 -16.49 6.95
N TYR A 590 11.53 -15.88 7.65
CA TYR A 590 12.28 -14.73 7.13
C TYR A 590 13.10 -15.10 5.88
N GLN A 591 13.83 -16.21 5.95
CA GLN A 591 14.59 -16.77 4.82
C GLN A 591 13.71 -17.11 3.61
N GLN A 592 12.49 -17.61 3.83
CA GLN A 592 11.56 -17.99 2.75
C GLN A 592 10.82 -16.82 2.09
N HIS A 593 10.75 -15.64 2.74
CA HIS A 593 9.83 -14.56 2.33
C HIS A 593 10.41 -13.14 2.35
N CYS A 594 11.59 -12.92 2.94
CA CYS A 594 12.13 -11.59 3.20
C CYS A 594 13.60 -11.42 2.80
N ALA A 595 14.45 -12.43 3.05
CA ALA A 595 15.89 -12.34 2.84
C ALA A 595 16.30 -12.00 1.39
N GLU A 596 15.55 -12.48 0.39
CA GLU A 596 15.78 -12.19 -1.05
C GLU A 596 15.77 -10.68 -1.40
N CYS A 597 15.17 -9.84 -0.55
CA CYS A 597 15.12 -8.38 -0.72
C CYS A 597 15.78 -7.62 0.43
N HIS A 598 15.69 -8.13 1.66
CA HIS A 598 16.23 -7.45 2.85
C HIS A 598 17.59 -7.97 3.33
N GLY A 599 18.17 -8.97 2.65
CA GLY A 599 19.46 -9.57 3.01
C GLY A 599 19.37 -10.59 4.14
N ASP A 600 20.44 -11.36 4.36
CA ASP A 600 20.48 -12.39 5.41
C ASP A 600 20.64 -11.79 6.82
N GLN A 601 21.20 -10.58 6.90
CA GLN A 601 21.44 -9.83 8.12
C GLN A 601 20.53 -8.60 8.25
N GLY A 602 19.45 -8.52 7.46
CA GLY A 602 18.57 -7.36 7.44
C GLY A 602 19.23 -6.08 6.91
N GLU A 603 20.35 -6.20 6.19
CA GLU A 603 21.16 -5.11 5.64
C GLU A 603 20.47 -4.35 4.49
N GLY A 604 19.50 -4.95 3.83
CA GLY A 604 18.76 -4.37 2.71
C GLY A 604 19.62 -4.15 1.46
N VAL A 605 19.14 -3.27 0.57
CA VAL A 605 19.86 -2.86 -0.64
C VAL A 605 19.72 -1.35 -0.79
N ALA A 606 20.83 -0.63 -0.70
CA ALA A 606 20.86 0.83 -0.68
C ALA A 606 20.11 1.45 -1.88
N GLY A 607 19.02 2.19 -1.59
CA GLY A 607 18.18 2.84 -2.60
C GLY A 607 17.12 1.94 -3.27
N ALA A 608 17.06 0.65 -2.92
CA ALA A 608 16.05 -0.29 -3.43
C ALA A 608 15.16 -0.89 -2.33
N TYR A 609 15.76 -1.49 -1.31
CA TYR A 609 15.04 -2.08 -0.16
C TYR A 609 15.65 -1.55 1.15
N PRO A 610 14.83 -1.01 2.07
CA PRO A 610 15.36 -0.45 3.31
C PRO A 610 15.98 -1.53 4.19
N ALA A 611 17.10 -1.19 4.82
CA ALA A 611 17.69 -2.00 5.88
C ALA A 611 16.68 -2.17 7.04
N LEU A 612 16.53 -3.42 7.52
CA LEU A 612 15.76 -3.77 8.70
C LEU A 612 16.61 -3.74 9.98
N ALA A 613 17.91 -4.02 9.85
CA ALA A 613 18.89 -3.83 10.92
C ALA A 613 18.99 -2.34 11.28
N GLY A 614 18.89 -2.04 12.59
CA GLY A 614 18.96 -0.69 13.14
C GLY A 614 17.74 0.21 12.87
N SER A 615 16.84 -0.15 11.95
CA SER A 615 15.77 0.75 11.48
C SER A 615 14.86 1.24 12.61
N ARG A 616 14.70 2.56 12.72
CA ARG A 616 13.79 3.20 13.68
C ARG A 616 12.33 2.75 13.51
N ALA A 617 11.91 2.40 12.30
CA ALA A 617 10.58 1.83 12.02
C ALA A 617 10.43 0.41 12.58
N VAL A 618 11.48 -0.43 12.49
CA VAL A 618 11.51 -1.77 13.10
C VAL A 618 11.59 -1.65 14.62
N GLN A 619 12.39 -0.74 15.15
CA GLN A 619 12.63 -0.59 16.60
C GLN A 619 11.55 0.19 17.35
N SER A 620 10.56 0.77 16.67
CA SER A 620 9.42 1.47 17.28
C SER A 620 8.71 0.63 18.36
N ALA A 621 8.36 1.27 19.48
CA ALA A 621 7.59 0.64 20.56
C ALA A 621 6.24 0.07 20.08
N GLN A 622 5.63 0.68 19.07
CA GLN A 622 4.38 0.20 18.46
C GLN A 622 4.63 -0.38 17.06
N ALA A 623 4.30 -1.65 16.87
CA ALA A 623 4.57 -2.40 15.62
C ALA A 623 3.56 -2.11 14.48
N ASN A 624 2.57 -1.21 14.67
CA ASN A 624 1.42 -1.03 13.78
C ASN A 624 1.81 -0.87 12.30
N ASN A 625 2.75 0.04 12.00
CA ASN A 625 3.19 0.33 10.63
C ASN A 625 3.92 -0.87 10.02
N LEU A 626 4.72 -1.59 10.80
CA LEU A 626 5.47 -2.77 10.37
C LEU A 626 4.53 -3.94 10.03
N ILE A 627 3.48 -4.14 10.85
CA ILE A 627 2.39 -5.09 10.57
C ILE A 627 1.68 -4.70 9.27
N TYR A 628 1.34 -3.42 9.08
CA TYR A 628 0.71 -2.97 7.83
C TYR A 628 1.62 -3.10 6.61
N SER A 629 2.93 -2.88 6.75
CA SER A 629 3.92 -3.04 5.67
C SER A 629 3.95 -4.48 5.17
N VAL A 630 4.05 -5.47 6.08
CA VAL A 630 4.01 -6.90 5.70
C VAL A 630 2.66 -7.30 5.13
N LEU A 631 1.54 -6.88 5.73
CA LEU A 631 0.23 -7.29 5.24
C LEU A 631 -0.10 -6.67 3.86
N ARG A 632 0.07 -5.36 3.70
CA ARG A 632 -0.29 -4.64 2.45
C ARG A 632 0.78 -4.75 1.35
N GLY A 633 2.02 -5.06 1.71
CA GLY A 633 3.15 -4.77 0.83
C GLY A 633 3.19 -3.27 0.50
N GLY A 634 3.67 -2.94 -0.69
CA GLY A 634 3.56 -1.58 -1.22
C GLY A 634 4.74 -1.16 -2.08
N PHE A 635 4.63 0.03 -2.64
CA PHE A 635 5.75 0.76 -3.25
C PHE A 635 6.03 2.02 -2.41
N ALA A 636 7.26 2.53 -2.46
CA ALA A 636 7.53 3.91 -2.06
C ALA A 636 6.78 4.89 -3.00
N PRO A 637 6.48 6.14 -2.58
CA PRO A 637 5.86 7.12 -3.48
C PRO A 637 6.72 7.34 -4.73
N VAL A 638 6.08 7.43 -5.89
CA VAL A 638 6.75 7.89 -7.12
C VAL A 638 7.01 9.39 -7.00
N THR A 639 8.29 9.76 -6.98
CA THR A 639 8.78 11.15 -6.89
C THR A 639 9.77 11.45 -8.01
N ALA A 640 10.13 12.73 -8.20
CA ALA A 640 11.19 13.12 -9.15
C ALA A 640 12.55 12.43 -8.84
N GLY A 641 12.88 12.26 -7.55
CA GLY A 641 14.09 11.56 -7.09
C GLY A 641 13.94 10.03 -6.96
N ASN A 642 12.74 9.48 -7.18
CA ASN A 642 12.45 8.05 -7.16
C ASN A 642 11.30 7.73 -8.16
N PRO A 643 11.56 7.77 -9.48
CA PRO A 643 10.51 7.64 -10.49
C PRO A 643 10.00 6.20 -10.71
N ARG A 644 10.71 5.20 -10.18
CA ARG A 644 10.48 3.76 -10.46
C ARG A 644 10.58 2.89 -9.19
N PRO A 645 9.85 3.17 -8.10
CA PRO A 645 10.02 2.49 -6.82
C PRO A 645 10.03 0.95 -6.94
N TYR A 646 10.85 0.30 -6.11
CA TYR A 646 10.79 -1.16 -5.91
C TYR A 646 9.58 -1.52 -5.04
N GLY A 647 8.94 -2.64 -5.34
CA GLY A 647 7.75 -3.10 -4.62
C GLY A 647 8.05 -4.21 -3.60
N MET A 648 7.47 -4.07 -2.40
CA MET A 648 7.36 -5.14 -1.39
C MET A 648 6.10 -5.99 -1.65
N PRO A 649 6.17 -7.34 -1.70
CA PRO A 649 5.00 -8.20 -1.85
C PRO A 649 4.00 -8.11 -0.68
N PRO A 650 2.68 -8.23 -0.95
CA PRO A 650 1.65 -8.29 0.09
C PRO A 650 1.51 -9.68 0.71
N PHE A 651 1.54 -9.78 2.04
CA PHE A 651 1.33 -11.04 2.77
C PHE A 651 -0.06 -11.17 3.46
N LEU A 652 -1.02 -10.30 3.11
CA LEU A 652 -2.39 -10.31 3.64
C LEU A 652 -3.12 -11.66 3.49
N LEU A 653 -2.83 -12.41 2.42
CA LEU A 653 -3.57 -13.62 2.04
C LEU A 653 -2.70 -14.89 1.98
N THR A 654 -1.39 -14.78 2.24
CA THR A 654 -0.41 -15.86 2.05
C THR A 654 0.23 -16.35 3.35
N LEU A 655 0.26 -15.51 4.39
CA LEU A 655 0.71 -15.89 5.74
C LEU A 655 -0.48 -15.88 6.73
N SER A 656 -0.44 -16.75 7.74
CA SER A 656 -1.32 -16.65 8.90
C SER A 656 -0.87 -15.55 9.87
N ASP A 657 -1.78 -15.12 10.74
CA ASP A 657 -1.53 -14.08 11.75
C ASP A 657 -0.34 -14.46 12.66
N ALA A 658 -0.24 -15.75 13.02
CA ALA A 658 0.88 -16.30 13.77
C ALA A 658 2.21 -16.27 13.01
N GLN A 659 2.22 -16.55 11.69
CA GLN A 659 3.45 -16.47 10.89
C GLN A 659 3.93 -15.02 10.73
N VAL A 660 3.01 -14.06 10.54
CA VAL A 660 3.33 -12.62 10.50
C VAL A 660 3.90 -12.17 11.86
N ALA A 661 3.27 -12.56 12.97
CA ALA A 661 3.76 -12.26 14.31
C ALA A 661 5.17 -12.85 14.57
N GLN A 662 5.41 -14.10 14.15
CA GLN A 662 6.71 -14.77 14.27
C GLN A 662 7.81 -14.08 13.46
N VAL A 663 7.59 -13.80 12.17
CA VAL A 663 8.62 -13.19 11.31
C VAL A 663 8.90 -11.74 11.73
N LEU A 664 7.89 -10.98 12.17
CA LEU A 664 8.09 -9.62 12.69
C LEU A 664 8.79 -9.61 14.05
N THR A 665 8.52 -10.58 14.92
CA THR A 665 9.28 -10.76 16.17
C THR A 665 10.75 -11.06 15.89
N HIS A 666 11.03 -11.95 14.92
CA HIS A 666 12.41 -12.25 14.50
C HIS A 666 13.14 -11.01 13.97
N VAL A 667 12.50 -10.23 13.08
CA VAL A 667 13.05 -8.97 12.54
C VAL A 667 13.31 -7.93 13.65
N ARG A 668 12.45 -7.87 14.68
CA ARG A 668 12.55 -6.92 15.81
C ARG A 668 13.59 -7.32 16.88
N GLN A 669 14.14 -8.53 16.82
CA GLN A 669 15.06 -9.10 17.82
C GLN A 669 16.38 -9.66 17.22
N SER A 670 16.63 -9.39 15.94
CA SER A 670 17.82 -9.82 15.20
C SER A 670 18.70 -8.63 14.81
N TRP A 671 19.98 -8.91 14.51
CA TRP A 671 20.92 -7.93 13.94
C TRP A 671 21.09 -6.64 14.77
N GLY A 672 21.01 -6.77 16.10
CA GLY A 672 21.12 -5.67 17.05
C GLY A 672 19.81 -4.96 17.41
N ASN A 673 18.69 -5.27 16.73
CA ASN A 673 17.37 -4.75 17.10
C ASN A 673 16.92 -5.34 18.46
N GLN A 674 16.35 -4.49 19.33
CA GLN A 674 15.95 -4.86 20.71
C GLN A 674 14.48 -4.54 21.02
N ALA A 675 13.59 -4.65 20.04
CA ALA A 675 12.20 -4.25 20.21
C ALA A 675 11.29 -5.41 20.69
N SER A 676 10.15 -5.04 21.29
CA SER A 676 9.14 -5.98 21.80
C SER A 676 8.65 -6.96 20.72
N ALA A 677 8.31 -8.18 21.13
CA ALA A 677 7.67 -9.15 20.24
C ALA A 677 6.34 -8.64 19.67
N VAL A 678 5.93 -9.19 18.52
CA VAL A 678 4.62 -8.96 17.91
C VAL A 678 3.72 -10.14 18.23
N ASP A 679 2.50 -9.85 18.68
CA ASP A 679 1.47 -10.84 18.96
C ASP A 679 0.57 -11.07 17.72
N ALA A 680 0.15 -12.31 17.51
CA ALA A 680 -0.85 -12.67 16.50
C ALA A 680 -2.14 -11.86 16.67
N GLN A 681 -2.58 -11.56 17.91
CA GLN A 681 -3.76 -10.73 18.15
C GLN A 681 -3.62 -9.31 17.56
N GLN A 682 -2.40 -8.74 17.56
CA GLN A 682 -2.15 -7.44 16.91
C GLN A 682 -2.31 -7.52 15.39
N VAL A 683 -1.89 -8.64 14.79
CA VAL A 683 -2.08 -8.91 13.35
C VAL A 683 -3.55 -9.12 13.02
N THR A 684 -4.30 -9.88 13.84
CA THR A 684 -5.76 -10.07 13.68
C THR A 684 -6.50 -8.74 13.75
N LEU A 685 -6.15 -7.87 14.71
CA LEU A 685 -6.74 -6.53 14.83
C LEU A 685 -6.38 -5.64 13.63
N ALA A 686 -5.16 -5.73 13.10
CA ALA A 686 -4.77 -5.01 11.89
C ALA A 686 -5.56 -5.49 10.66
N ARG A 687 -5.76 -6.80 10.48
CA ARG A 687 -6.58 -7.39 9.40
C ARG A 687 -8.05 -6.98 9.52
N ASN A 688 -8.62 -7.05 10.71
CA ASN A 688 -10.02 -6.67 10.97
C ASN A 688 -10.31 -5.17 10.76
N ARG A 689 -9.27 -4.31 10.73
CA ARG A 689 -9.35 -2.90 10.32
C ARG A 689 -9.20 -2.66 8.82
N MET A 690 -8.77 -3.67 8.04
CA MET A 690 -8.61 -3.58 6.57
C MET A 690 -9.68 -4.34 5.78
N GLY A 691 -10.41 -5.24 6.45
CA GLY A 691 -11.62 -5.89 5.91
C GLY A 691 -12.92 -5.11 6.16
N ARG A 692 -12.80 -3.81 6.45
CA ARG A 692 -13.89 -2.84 6.60
C ARG A 692 -13.72 -1.75 5.55
#